data_AF-A0A9D6IVB4-F1
#
_entry.id   AF-A0A9D6IVB4-F1
#
_cell.length_a   1.000
_cell.length_b   1.000
_cell.length_c   1.000
_cell.angle_alpha   90.00
_cell.angle_beta   90.00
_cell.angle_gamma   90.00
#
_symmetry.space_group_name_H-M   'P 1'
#
loop_
_entity.id
_entity.type
_entity.pdbx_description
1 polymer ?
#
loop_
_entity_poly.entity_id
_entity_poly.type
_entity_poly.pdbx_seq_one_letter_code
_entity_poly.pdbx_strand_id
1 'polypeptide(L)'
;MPRTLAALALVLPLLASAAPSPRAPVRFAKPFLIGGHFAHGPRLPMAADFDGDGFADFACAYTPGGGILDVSVCVRGEKMRSHVAPARAFGADVVACAAGDLVEPKGADIVLLLADGTVRIAHGFDGSAMKVTEPIGTADARDARLFIADLDGDGGNDVLAAASGKWTVFLRRKDAWERIETQGEPACRAVARASGGVALIGRDGRLSTAKLQGAKWIKETLPDKVDPDAPLVTGDFDGDGRLDFIFDDLPASIPRGAVLAAADVTGDGADDLVCFVKDGDVLLYASYVEGAEDPDADGLTNAEEKKLGSDPLDRDTDKDGLLDGWEVRGAAGLDLAAEGFSPTRKDVICCVQRMWDVDAKHFRESMVKVAEYYATLGIGFHARFLPPLDPAKHRGRHWGDLGNENLPRNLWGIAHYMIVSRGGGGQAAEMGTMGGCGDSALDKVFIHEFGHQLGLGHTGGFAPAWCPIYRSLMNYAFMYLPGSAYSRGEFSSVTLVETDLAERLPFPYEKVKYLEGHSFRFQLKADGDGTLVDWNRNGEFDAGKVRADINTAYSTSGGERSTIGKTIFAPTFTVLGDDAWLLSVDPAGNLECRRYAGERRWKEPVSLGAANATSDPFAIGFDSRVWCCVPTKEGVAVLSGASGEKLDREGVLPDSAGLDVSAVAYRGELLVLLWSPKEKSISAVKRTGRGWSRSVMPPVKSEIPPGAAEDTISGQLLLGIAENKGRWRLVRLAPGRDGGFEVADRRWAGGEKSGWAGNRRPLLFFETGTNAGPEGRVHFIAPGMVGEKDGRACFYDAMTIGDRAHDDGWLLKKYYDEWTTTQSPVGGAWYKGDILLACRWYGGADASNDNLFVAHQGLGITDEPMSDFDDVKRISEVGLNHSILWMAPAK
;
A
#
# COMPACT_ATOMS: atom_id res chain seq x y z
N MET A 1 28.60 47.43 69.41
CA MET A 1 29.72 46.65 70.00
C MET A 1 29.41 46.38 71.47
N PRO A 2 29.86 45.27 72.09
CA PRO A 2 30.74 44.21 71.55
C PRO A 2 30.26 42.75 71.77
N ARG A 3 30.59 41.84 70.81
CA ARG A 3 31.45 40.61 70.93
C ARG A 3 30.71 39.34 71.42
N THR A 4 30.85 38.11 70.90
CA THR A 4 31.84 37.39 70.05
C THR A 4 31.25 35.99 69.73
N LEU A 5 31.20 35.50 68.49
CA LEU A 5 32.10 34.51 67.86
C LEU A 5 32.32 33.16 68.61
N ALA A 6 31.78 32.05 68.04
CA ALA A 6 32.53 30.88 67.51
C ALA A 6 31.90 29.49 67.81
N ALA A 7 31.46 28.84 66.71
CA ALA A 7 31.58 27.42 66.31
C ALA A 7 31.35 26.27 67.31
N LEU A 8 30.34 25.43 67.04
CA LEU A 8 30.57 24.05 66.57
C LEU A 8 29.25 23.47 66.02
N ALA A 9 29.18 23.27 64.70
CA ALA A 9 28.16 22.46 64.04
C ALA A 9 28.73 21.05 63.89
N LEU A 10 28.08 20.03 64.48
CA LEU A 10 28.05 18.65 63.97
C LEU A 10 27.21 17.71 64.87
N VAL A 11 26.25 17.06 64.20
CA VAL A 11 25.57 15.78 64.49
C VAL A 11 24.38 15.77 65.46
N LEU A 12 23.17 15.77 64.88
CA LEU A 12 22.00 14.90 65.19
C LEU A 12 20.77 15.31 64.36
N PRO A 13 19.84 14.40 64.03
CA PRO A 13 19.85 13.37 63.00
C PRO A 13 18.97 13.71 61.76
N LEU A 14 19.27 13.09 60.62
CA LEU A 14 18.31 12.93 59.52
C LEU A 14 17.13 12.10 60.03
N LEU A 15 15.94 12.71 60.11
CA LEU A 15 14.63 12.13 59.80
C LEU A 15 13.55 13.14 60.22
N ALA A 16 12.64 13.42 59.29
CA ALA A 16 11.39 14.16 59.45
C ALA A 16 11.47 15.69 59.69
N SER A 17 11.53 16.46 58.60
CA SER A 17 10.52 17.51 58.34
C SER A 17 10.68 18.10 56.93
N ALA A 18 9.80 17.71 56.02
CA ALA A 18 9.36 18.61 54.97
C ALA A 18 7.86 18.40 54.83
N ALA A 19 7.08 19.38 55.27
CA ALA A 19 5.68 19.48 54.88
C ALA A 19 5.62 19.54 53.35
N PRO A 20 4.57 19.01 52.69
CA PRO A 20 4.41 19.17 51.26
C PRO A 20 4.33 20.66 50.95
N SER A 21 5.32 21.21 50.22
CA SER A 21 5.13 22.51 49.58
C SER A 21 4.02 22.35 48.54
N PRO A 22 3.19 23.38 48.29
CA PRO A 22 2.34 23.37 47.11
C PRO A 22 3.27 23.26 45.90
N ARG A 23 3.34 22.07 45.28
CA ARG A 23 4.06 21.87 44.02
C ARG A 23 3.43 22.81 42.98
N ALA A 24 4.24 23.39 42.10
CA ALA A 24 3.69 24.11 40.96
C ALA A 24 2.85 23.10 40.15
N PRO A 25 1.66 23.47 39.65
CA PRO A 25 0.88 22.56 38.83
C PRO A 25 1.65 22.27 37.54
N VAL A 26 2.09 21.01 37.38
CA VAL A 26 2.62 20.50 36.12
C VAL A 26 1.48 20.50 35.11
N ARG A 27 1.74 21.05 33.94
CA ARG A 27 0.86 21.03 32.78
C ARG A 27 1.52 20.26 31.66
N PHE A 28 0.70 19.81 30.72
CA PHE A 28 1.17 19.11 29.53
C PHE A 28 0.87 19.94 28.30
N ALA A 29 1.84 20.05 27.39
CA ALA A 29 1.65 20.65 26.09
C ALA A 29 0.65 19.83 25.25
N LYS A 30 0.24 20.36 24.10
CA LYS A 30 -0.56 19.58 23.15
C LYS A 30 0.22 18.33 22.72
N PRO A 31 -0.42 17.15 22.62
CA PRO A 31 0.28 15.97 22.17
C PRO A 31 0.71 16.11 20.72
N PHE A 32 1.89 15.57 20.41
CA PHE A 32 2.30 15.31 19.04
C PHE A 32 2.72 13.86 18.86
N LEU A 33 2.63 13.36 17.62
CA LEU A 33 2.99 11.99 17.28
C LEU A 33 4.51 11.90 17.10
N ILE A 34 5.19 11.12 17.93
CA ILE A 34 6.66 10.97 17.87
C ILE A 34 7.12 9.74 17.08
N GLY A 35 6.21 8.85 16.68
CA GLY A 35 6.49 7.73 15.77
C GLY A 35 5.69 6.46 16.05
N GLY A 36 5.73 5.51 15.11
CA GLY A 36 4.99 4.24 15.18
C GLY A 36 5.56 3.12 14.28
N HIS A 37 6.38 2.25 14.89
CA HIS A 37 6.89 0.91 14.48
C HIS A 37 6.16 -0.37 14.93
N PHE A 38 5.40 -0.29 16.02
CA PHE A 38 5.11 -1.48 16.81
C PHE A 38 3.88 -2.24 16.28
N ALA A 39 3.98 -3.57 16.06
CA ALA A 39 2.96 -4.42 15.41
C ALA A 39 1.74 -4.74 16.29
N HIS A 40 0.48 -4.54 15.84
CA HIS A 40 -0.76 -4.61 16.67
C HIS A 40 -0.89 -5.88 17.56
N GLY A 41 -1.20 -5.74 18.85
CA GLY A 41 -1.45 -6.85 19.80
C GLY A 41 -1.27 -6.45 21.28
N PRO A 42 -1.59 -7.31 22.27
CA PRO A 42 -1.30 -7.02 23.67
C PRO A 42 0.22 -6.93 23.88
N ARG A 43 0.67 -5.75 24.33
CA ARG A 43 2.07 -5.35 24.47
C ARG A 43 2.31 -4.77 25.85
N LEU A 44 3.53 -4.90 26.33
CA LEU A 44 4.02 -4.23 27.53
C LEU A 44 5.14 -3.25 27.12
N PRO A 45 4.79 -2.01 26.75
CA PRO A 45 5.76 -1.00 26.35
C PRO A 45 6.50 -0.41 27.56
N MET A 46 7.72 0.07 27.32
CA MET A 46 8.63 0.66 28.30
C MET A 46 9.38 1.81 27.63
N ALA A 47 9.74 2.82 28.43
CA ALA A 47 10.65 3.89 28.04
C ALA A 47 11.71 4.05 29.13
N ALA A 48 12.99 4.13 28.75
CA ALA A 48 14.14 4.37 29.63
C ALA A 48 15.37 4.65 28.77
N ASP A 49 16.44 5.20 29.34
CA ASP A 49 17.75 5.30 28.68
C ASP A 49 18.46 3.93 28.69
N PHE A 50 18.20 3.08 27.69
CA PHE A 50 18.65 1.68 27.65
C PHE A 50 20.13 1.56 27.26
N ASP A 51 20.64 2.47 26.44
CA ASP A 51 22.04 2.47 26.00
C ASP A 51 22.97 3.41 26.80
N GLY A 52 22.41 4.20 27.72
CA GLY A 52 23.14 5.08 28.64
C GLY A 52 23.65 6.36 27.98
N ASP A 53 23.07 6.77 26.86
CA ASP A 53 23.46 7.97 26.14
C ASP A 53 22.82 9.27 26.69
N GLY A 54 21.93 9.12 27.68
CA GLY A 54 21.22 10.20 28.34
C GLY A 54 19.90 10.58 27.68
N PHE A 55 19.41 9.82 26.69
CA PHE A 55 18.14 10.04 26.02
C PHE A 55 17.16 8.87 26.25
N ALA A 56 15.86 9.15 26.15
CA ALA A 56 14.85 8.12 26.30
C ALA A 56 14.82 7.18 25.08
N ASP A 57 15.02 5.89 25.32
CA ASP A 57 14.82 4.81 24.37
C ASP A 57 13.46 4.14 24.59
N PHE A 58 13.00 3.36 23.60
CA PHE A 58 11.73 2.65 23.67
C PHE A 58 11.90 1.14 23.55
N ALA A 59 11.20 0.40 24.40
CA ALA A 59 11.17 -1.05 24.33
C ALA A 59 9.75 -1.60 24.45
N CYS A 60 9.53 -2.78 23.91
CA CYS A 60 8.22 -3.43 23.95
C CYS A 60 8.35 -4.95 24.05
N ALA A 61 7.74 -5.52 25.09
CA ALA A 61 7.59 -6.97 25.22
C ALA A 61 6.24 -7.44 24.63
N TYR A 62 6.27 -8.52 23.86
CA TYR A 62 5.08 -9.11 23.24
C TYR A 62 4.58 -10.30 24.06
N THR A 63 3.27 -10.30 24.36
CA THR A 63 2.68 -11.35 25.18
C THR A 63 2.44 -12.65 24.40
N PRO A 64 1.95 -12.70 23.13
CA PRO A 64 1.83 -13.96 22.40
C PRO A 64 3.09 -14.25 21.58
N GLY A 65 3.59 -15.49 21.64
CA GLY A 65 4.59 -15.99 20.68
C GLY A 65 5.99 -16.24 21.24
N GLY A 66 6.10 -16.55 22.54
CA GLY A 66 7.36 -17.01 23.16
C GLY A 66 8.29 -15.90 23.66
N GLY A 67 7.73 -14.72 23.93
CA GLY A 67 8.45 -13.57 24.49
C GLY A 67 9.38 -12.94 23.46
N ILE A 68 8.83 -12.07 22.62
CA ILE A 68 9.62 -11.16 21.79
C ILE A 68 9.87 -9.90 22.63
N LEU A 69 11.08 -9.38 22.60
CA LEU A 69 11.42 -8.05 23.11
C LEU A 69 12.04 -7.26 21.98
N ASP A 70 11.39 -6.14 21.64
CA ASP A 70 11.89 -5.14 20.71
C ASP A 70 12.46 -3.97 21.49
N VAL A 71 13.65 -3.52 21.13
CA VAL A 71 14.24 -2.29 21.66
C VAL A 71 14.64 -1.39 20.49
N SER A 72 14.23 -0.14 20.57
CA SER A 72 14.52 0.94 19.64
C SER A 72 15.30 2.00 20.39
N VAL A 73 16.59 2.04 20.10
CA VAL A 73 17.54 2.99 20.68
C VAL A 73 17.45 4.31 19.91
N CYS A 74 17.35 5.43 20.63
CA CYS A 74 17.21 6.78 20.16
C CYS A 74 18.58 7.45 20.11
N VAL A 75 19.19 7.55 18.93
CA VAL A 75 20.46 8.26 18.80
C VAL A 75 20.22 9.75 18.71
N ARG A 76 20.95 10.55 19.50
CA ARG A 76 20.94 12.02 19.42
C ARG A 76 21.09 12.50 17.98
N GLY A 77 20.06 13.17 17.46
CA GLY A 77 20.08 13.71 16.10
C GLY A 77 19.73 12.72 14.99
N GLU A 78 19.07 11.60 15.31
CA GLU A 78 18.55 10.66 14.31
C GLU A 78 17.10 10.23 14.60
N LYS A 79 16.37 9.82 13.55
CA LYS A 79 15.05 9.16 13.66
C LYS A 79 15.17 7.88 14.50
N MET A 80 14.15 7.58 15.34
CA MET A 80 13.96 6.25 15.95
C MET A 80 14.15 5.15 14.90
N ARG A 81 15.23 4.38 15.03
CA ARG A 81 15.55 3.31 14.07
C ARG A 81 14.58 2.13 14.25
N SER A 82 14.33 1.42 13.15
CA SER A 82 13.74 0.08 13.23
C SER A 82 14.63 -0.82 14.11
N HIS A 83 13.97 -1.63 14.95
CA HIS A 83 14.49 -2.46 16.04
C HIS A 83 15.95 -2.93 15.90
N VAL A 84 16.71 -2.78 16.97
CA VAL A 84 17.92 -3.59 17.19
C VAL A 84 17.44 -4.96 17.67
N ALA A 85 17.40 -5.91 16.74
CA ALA A 85 17.25 -7.36 16.96
C ALA A 85 16.03 -7.81 17.81
N PRO A 86 14.88 -8.20 17.19
CA PRO A 86 13.83 -8.91 17.92
C PRO A 86 14.40 -10.19 18.54
N ALA A 87 14.53 -10.22 19.87
CA ALA A 87 15.00 -11.40 20.56
C ALA A 87 13.85 -12.39 20.75
N ARG A 88 13.94 -13.56 20.12
CA ARG A 88 13.09 -14.72 20.42
C ARG A 88 13.89 -15.66 21.30
N ALA A 89 13.82 -15.50 22.62
CA ALA A 89 14.69 -16.27 23.51
C ALA A 89 14.14 -16.56 24.92
N PHE A 90 12.99 -16.03 25.31
CA PHE A 90 12.52 -16.20 26.69
C PHE A 90 11.80 -17.54 26.94
N GLY A 91 11.33 -18.21 25.88
CA GLY A 91 10.79 -19.58 25.96
C GLY A 91 9.36 -19.70 26.50
N ALA A 92 8.81 -18.60 27.02
CA ALA A 92 7.42 -18.45 27.45
C ALA A 92 6.95 -17.01 27.22
N ASP A 93 5.64 -16.82 27.23
CA ASP A 93 4.98 -15.53 27.04
C ASP A 93 5.31 -14.56 28.19
N VAL A 94 5.56 -13.29 27.88
CA VAL A 94 5.83 -12.25 28.91
C VAL A 94 4.49 -11.79 29.49
N VAL A 95 4.36 -11.83 30.82
CA VAL A 95 3.13 -11.41 31.53
C VAL A 95 3.27 -10.08 32.27
N ALA A 96 4.50 -9.67 32.61
CA ALA A 96 4.82 -8.36 33.16
C ALA A 96 6.28 -7.99 32.84
N CYS A 97 6.60 -6.71 32.77
CA CYS A 97 7.96 -6.20 32.64
C CYS A 97 8.13 -4.84 33.32
N ALA A 98 9.39 -4.45 33.57
CA ALA A 98 9.77 -3.13 34.05
C ALA A 98 11.20 -2.78 33.55
N ALA A 99 11.49 -1.49 33.44
CA ALA A 99 12.81 -0.97 33.04
C ALA A 99 13.50 -0.23 34.19
N GLY A 100 14.81 -0.37 34.33
CA GLY A 100 15.62 0.31 35.35
C GLY A 100 17.03 -0.29 35.52
N ASP A 101 17.93 0.41 36.20
CA ASP A 101 19.32 -0.03 36.43
C ASP A 101 19.39 -1.23 37.39
N LEU A 102 19.87 -2.40 36.92
CA LEU A 102 19.92 -3.67 37.65
C LEU A 102 21.22 -4.48 37.49
N VAL A 103 22.03 -4.30 36.44
CA VAL A 103 23.18 -5.16 36.11
C VAL A 103 24.46 -4.35 35.88
N GLU A 104 24.49 -3.46 34.88
CA GLU A 104 25.67 -2.66 34.51
C GLU A 104 25.36 -1.15 34.57
N PRO A 105 26.31 -0.29 35.02
CA PRO A 105 26.06 1.15 35.16
C PRO A 105 26.14 1.92 33.82
N LYS A 106 25.74 1.29 32.71
CA LYS A 106 25.91 1.80 31.34
C LYS A 106 24.58 2.00 30.59
N GLY A 107 23.45 1.93 31.28
CA GLY A 107 22.11 2.04 30.70
C GLY A 107 21.09 1.27 31.54
N ALA A 108 19.81 1.47 31.27
CA ALA A 108 18.71 0.78 31.92
C ALA A 108 18.62 -0.69 31.44
N ASP A 109 18.18 -1.56 32.34
CA ASP A 109 17.92 -2.97 32.06
C ASP A 109 16.41 -3.25 32.02
N ILE A 110 16.02 -4.38 31.44
CA ILE A 110 14.60 -4.80 31.36
C ILE A 110 14.42 -6.10 32.14
N VAL A 111 13.60 -6.06 33.20
CA VAL A 111 13.19 -7.26 33.93
C VAL A 111 11.87 -7.80 33.39
N LEU A 112 11.80 -9.12 33.19
CA LEU A 112 10.69 -9.83 32.56
C LEU A 112 10.18 -10.92 33.48
N LEU A 113 8.87 -10.99 33.68
CA LEU A 113 8.17 -12.12 34.31
C LEU A 113 7.44 -12.90 33.23
N LEU A 114 7.76 -14.19 33.12
CA LEU A 114 7.20 -15.07 32.10
C LEU A 114 6.00 -15.86 32.63
N ALA A 115 5.17 -16.37 31.73
CA ALA A 115 3.96 -17.12 32.03
C ALA A 115 4.23 -18.44 32.79
N ASP A 116 5.46 -18.98 32.70
CA ASP A 116 5.91 -20.14 33.49
C ASP A 116 6.36 -19.76 34.92
N GLY A 117 6.31 -18.47 35.26
CA GLY A 117 6.69 -17.91 36.56
C GLY A 117 8.16 -17.54 36.68
N THR A 118 8.99 -17.74 35.65
CA THR A 118 10.41 -17.37 35.70
C THR A 118 10.62 -15.86 35.55
N VAL A 119 11.61 -15.33 36.27
CA VAL A 119 12.02 -13.91 36.21
C VAL A 119 13.42 -13.82 35.62
N ARG A 120 13.59 -13.01 34.57
CA ARG A 120 14.86 -12.82 33.84
C ARG A 120 15.14 -11.34 33.61
N ILE A 121 16.41 -11.00 33.40
CA ILE A 121 16.84 -9.63 33.08
C ILE A 121 17.48 -9.62 31.69
N ALA A 122 17.07 -8.68 30.85
CA ALA A 122 17.68 -8.35 29.58
C ALA A 122 18.48 -7.05 29.70
N HIS A 123 19.70 -7.02 29.17
CA HIS A 123 20.64 -5.90 29.33
C HIS A 123 21.62 -5.76 28.17
N GLY A 124 22.34 -4.63 28.13
CA GLY A 124 23.43 -4.36 27.19
C GLY A 124 22.93 -3.93 25.81
N PHE A 125 22.25 -2.78 25.74
CA PHE A 125 21.60 -2.26 24.53
C PHE A 125 22.50 -1.31 23.70
N ASP A 126 23.77 -1.12 24.09
CA ASP A 126 24.78 -0.25 23.48
C ASP A 126 25.40 -0.78 22.14
N GLY A 127 24.81 -1.80 21.50
CA GLY A 127 25.38 -2.48 20.33
C GLY A 127 24.50 -3.56 19.67
N SER A 128 25.10 -4.43 18.83
CA SER A 128 24.36 -5.34 17.93
C SER A 128 23.79 -6.63 18.55
N ALA A 129 23.88 -6.84 19.87
CA ALA A 129 23.29 -8.02 20.52
C ALA A 129 22.99 -7.84 22.03
N MET A 130 21.70 -7.84 22.36
CA MET A 130 21.15 -7.91 23.73
C MET A 130 21.56 -9.20 24.46
N LYS A 131 21.83 -9.11 25.76
CA LYS A 131 22.11 -10.26 26.64
C LYS A 131 20.91 -10.54 27.55
N VAL A 132 20.70 -11.82 27.87
CA VAL A 132 19.67 -12.26 28.83
C VAL A 132 20.34 -13.07 29.93
N THR A 133 20.04 -12.74 31.19
CA THR A 133 20.56 -13.49 32.35
C THR A 133 19.94 -14.88 32.44
N GLU A 134 20.61 -15.78 33.16
CA GLU A 134 19.91 -16.93 33.75
C GLU A 134 18.77 -16.42 34.66
N PRO A 135 17.71 -17.23 34.89
CA PRO A 135 16.61 -16.82 35.76
C PRO A 135 17.10 -16.41 37.15
N ILE A 136 16.72 -15.22 37.60
CA ILE A 136 17.04 -14.72 38.95
C ILE A 136 16.15 -15.39 40.02
N GLY A 137 15.07 -16.06 39.58
CA GLY A 137 14.22 -16.93 40.37
C GLY A 137 12.82 -17.05 39.79
N THR A 138 11.84 -17.40 40.62
CA THR A 138 10.44 -17.56 40.21
C THR A 138 9.46 -16.77 41.08
N ALA A 139 8.40 -16.27 40.46
CA ALA A 139 7.30 -15.54 41.10
C ALA A 139 5.94 -16.02 40.56
N ASP A 140 4.85 -15.63 41.23
CA ASP A 140 3.50 -15.90 40.73
C ASP A 140 3.22 -14.98 39.54
N ALA A 141 2.85 -15.57 38.40
CA ALA A 141 2.56 -14.87 37.15
C ALA A 141 1.12 -14.36 37.06
N ARG A 142 0.21 -14.82 37.93
CA ARG A 142 -1.23 -14.47 37.85
C ARG A 142 -1.47 -13.05 38.36
N ASP A 143 -1.97 -12.20 37.47
CA ASP A 143 -2.25 -10.78 37.75
C ASP A 143 -1.05 -10.01 38.31
N ALA A 144 0.15 -10.43 37.96
CA ALA A 144 1.37 -9.88 38.50
C ALA A 144 1.76 -8.55 37.82
N ARG A 145 2.49 -7.73 38.57
CA ARG A 145 3.18 -6.53 38.09
C ARG A 145 4.63 -6.57 38.57
N LEU A 146 5.53 -6.03 37.75
CA LEU A 146 6.95 -5.90 38.09
C LEU A 146 7.29 -4.45 38.39
N PHE A 147 8.17 -4.27 39.36
CA PHE A 147 8.66 -2.95 39.79
C PHE A 147 10.14 -3.04 40.13
N ILE A 148 10.84 -1.94 39.88
CA ILE A 148 12.26 -1.76 40.20
C ILE A 148 12.40 -0.60 41.16
N ALA A 149 12.98 -0.83 42.34
CA ALA A 149 13.24 0.20 43.35
C ALA A 149 14.25 -0.31 44.38
N ASP A 150 14.93 0.59 45.09
CA ASP A 150 15.69 0.25 46.30
C ASP A 150 14.72 -0.07 47.45
N LEU A 151 14.44 -1.36 47.66
CA LEU A 151 13.40 -1.83 48.58
C LEU A 151 13.91 -1.97 50.01
N ASP A 152 15.18 -2.32 50.19
CA ASP A 152 15.80 -2.52 51.51
C ASP A 152 16.68 -1.36 51.98
N GLY A 153 16.86 -0.33 51.16
CA GLY A 153 17.55 0.91 51.50
C GLY A 153 19.07 0.81 51.41
N ASP A 154 19.60 -0.16 50.67
CA ASP A 154 21.05 -0.36 50.49
C ASP A 154 21.65 0.51 49.37
N GLY A 155 20.80 1.26 48.67
CA GLY A 155 21.18 2.16 47.58
C GLY A 155 21.25 1.49 46.20
N GLY A 156 21.06 0.17 46.11
CA GLY A 156 20.89 -0.58 44.87
C GLY A 156 19.41 -0.78 44.54
N ASN A 157 19.07 -0.93 43.26
CA ASN A 157 17.71 -1.28 42.87
C ASN A 157 17.46 -2.80 42.99
N ASP A 158 16.32 -3.15 43.54
CA ASP A 158 15.76 -4.50 43.69
C ASP A 158 14.55 -4.70 42.76
N VAL A 159 14.10 -5.96 42.63
CA VAL A 159 12.91 -6.32 41.83
C VAL A 159 11.77 -6.80 42.73
N LEU A 160 10.58 -6.22 42.57
CA LEU A 160 9.34 -6.70 43.20
C LEU A 160 8.39 -7.26 42.13
N ALA A 161 8.03 -8.53 42.27
CA ALA A 161 6.91 -9.16 41.57
C ALA A 161 5.68 -9.20 42.50
N ALA A 162 4.75 -8.29 42.27
CA ALA A 162 3.54 -8.13 43.07
C ALA A 162 2.36 -8.84 42.39
N ALA A 163 1.98 -10.02 42.88
CA ALA A 163 0.78 -10.74 42.47
C ALA A 163 -0.30 -10.67 43.55
N SER A 164 -1.55 -11.01 43.19
CA SER A 164 -2.68 -11.02 44.13
C SER A 164 -2.43 -11.99 45.29
N GLY A 165 -2.25 -11.46 46.49
CA GLY A 165 -2.07 -12.24 47.73
C GLY A 165 -0.65 -12.76 47.99
N LYS A 166 0.27 -12.59 47.04
CA LYS A 166 1.65 -13.07 47.18
C LYS A 166 2.64 -12.14 46.48
N TRP A 167 3.58 -11.60 47.23
CA TRP A 167 4.63 -10.74 46.68
C TRP A 167 5.98 -11.44 46.78
N THR A 168 6.75 -11.40 45.70
CA THR A 168 8.10 -11.96 45.64
C THR A 168 9.08 -10.83 45.40
N VAL A 169 10.03 -10.66 46.31
CA VAL A 169 11.10 -9.68 46.20
C VAL A 169 12.39 -10.41 45.82
N PHE A 170 13.13 -9.86 44.87
CA PHE A 170 14.48 -10.28 44.52
C PHE A 170 15.42 -9.15 44.91
N LEU A 171 16.12 -9.32 46.03
CA LEU A 171 17.09 -8.35 46.51
C LEU A 171 18.42 -8.53 45.79
N ARG A 172 18.98 -7.43 45.28
CA ARG A 172 20.26 -7.45 44.58
C ARG A 172 21.38 -7.51 45.60
N ARG A 173 22.11 -8.62 45.64
CA ARG A 173 23.36 -8.75 46.41
C ARG A 173 24.56 -8.69 45.48
N LYS A 174 25.73 -8.42 46.05
CA LYS A 174 26.97 -8.16 45.30
C LYS A 174 27.24 -9.09 44.12
N ASP A 175 27.01 -10.40 44.28
CA ASP A 175 27.25 -11.42 43.25
C ASP A 175 26.04 -12.37 43.03
N ALA A 176 24.86 -12.09 43.60
CA ALA A 176 23.71 -12.99 43.58
C ALA A 176 22.37 -12.28 43.83
N TRP A 177 21.26 -12.95 43.52
CA TRP A 177 19.91 -12.50 43.86
C TRP A 177 19.38 -13.28 45.07
N GLU A 178 18.87 -12.56 46.07
CA GLU A 178 18.20 -13.15 47.23
C GLU A 178 16.68 -13.08 47.03
N ARG A 179 16.00 -14.23 46.98
CA ARG A 179 14.55 -14.31 46.82
C ARG A 179 13.85 -14.34 48.18
N ILE A 180 13.04 -13.33 48.45
CA ILE A 180 12.20 -13.23 49.64
C ILE A 180 10.73 -13.30 49.23
N GLU A 181 9.99 -14.19 49.88
CA GLU A 181 8.55 -14.30 49.70
C GLU A 181 7.85 -13.62 50.86
N THR A 182 6.94 -12.71 50.55
CA THR A 182 6.19 -11.95 51.55
C THR A 182 4.69 -12.14 51.35
N GLN A 183 3.91 -11.98 52.43
CA GLN A 183 2.45 -11.94 52.30
C GLN A 183 2.10 -10.69 51.49
N GLY A 184 1.54 -10.91 50.29
CA GLY A 184 0.99 -9.82 49.49
C GLY A 184 -0.33 -9.36 50.11
N GLU A 185 -0.65 -8.08 49.95
CA GLU A 185 -2.01 -7.63 50.26
C GLU A 185 -2.97 -7.95 49.11
N PRO A 186 -4.27 -8.14 49.40
CA PRO A 186 -5.28 -8.10 48.36
C PRO A 186 -5.31 -6.68 47.76
N ALA A 187 -4.81 -6.58 46.52
CA ALA A 187 -5.09 -5.49 45.59
C ALA A 187 -4.39 -4.14 45.77
N CYS A 188 -3.07 -4.14 45.57
CA CYS A 188 -2.36 -2.94 45.11
C CYS A 188 -2.50 -2.82 43.58
N ARG A 189 -2.88 -1.65 43.08
CA ARG A 189 -3.07 -1.41 41.64
C ARG A 189 -1.84 -0.84 40.94
N ALA A 190 -1.05 -0.05 41.64
CA ALA A 190 0.17 0.53 41.13
C ALA A 190 1.21 0.64 42.25
N VAL A 191 2.47 0.52 41.86
CA VAL A 191 3.63 0.66 42.74
C VAL A 191 4.65 1.57 42.06
N ALA A 192 5.11 2.62 42.73
CA ALA A 192 6.06 3.59 42.15
C ALA A 192 7.30 3.75 43.03
N ARG A 193 8.43 4.14 42.45
CA ARG A 193 9.70 4.31 43.17
C ARG A 193 9.61 5.48 44.15
N ALA A 194 9.58 5.20 45.45
CA ALA A 194 9.71 6.23 46.49
C ALA A 194 11.16 6.29 46.98
N SER A 195 11.60 7.40 47.59
CA SER A 195 12.96 7.56 48.10
C SER A 195 13.33 6.44 49.11
N GLY A 196 13.99 5.39 48.62
CA GLY A 196 14.33 4.16 49.33
C GLY A 196 13.13 3.25 49.67
N GLY A 197 12.16 3.09 48.77
CA GLY A 197 11.03 2.16 48.91
C GLY A 197 10.04 2.22 47.74
N VAL A 198 8.78 1.82 47.99
CA VAL A 198 7.70 1.89 46.99
C VAL A 198 6.46 2.61 47.50
N ALA A 199 5.77 3.36 46.64
CA ALA A 199 4.41 3.83 46.89
C ALA A 199 3.40 2.75 46.47
N LEU A 200 2.22 2.68 47.11
CA LEU A 200 1.18 1.68 46.93
C LEU A 200 -0.18 2.37 46.89
N ILE A 201 -1.04 1.99 45.93
CA ILE A 201 -2.45 2.39 45.93
C ILE A 201 -3.33 1.17 46.22
N GLY A 202 -4.07 1.23 47.34
CA GLY A 202 -5.09 0.25 47.67
C GLY A 202 -6.36 0.41 46.83
N ARG A 203 -7.15 -0.66 46.66
CA ARG A 203 -8.48 -0.62 46.00
C ARG A 203 -9.47 0.40 46.58
N ASP A 204 -9.24 0.88 47.80
CA ASP A 204 -10.04 1.89 48.48
C ASP A 204 -9.56 3.34 48.19
N GLY A 205 -8.60 3.49 47.26
CA GLY A 205 -8.01 4.76 46.86
C GLY A 205 -6.98 5.31 47.85
N ARG A 206 -6.59 4.55 48.89
CA ARG A 206 -5.57 5.00 49.84
C ARG A 206 -4.16 4.83 49.29
N LEU A 207 -3.38 5.90 49.39
CA LEU A 207 -1.95 5.89 49.07
C LEU A 207 -1.12 5.52 50.31
N SER A 208 -0.09 4.70 50.15
CA SER A 208 0.85 4.36 51.23
C SER A 208 2.25 4.20 50.68
N THR A 209 3.29 4.58 51.42
CA THR A 209 4.66 4.17 51.13
C THR A 209 4.97 2.87 51.88
N ALA A 210 5.83 2.03 51.32
CA ALA A 210 6.25 0.77 51.88
C ALA A 210 7.75 0.55 51.66
N LYS A 211 8.45 0.14 52.72
CA LYS A 211 9.87 -0.24 52.70
C LYS A 211 10.03 -1.65 53.23
N LEU A 212 10.98 -2.40 52.70
CA LEU A 212 11.28 -3.74 53.18
C LEU A 212 12.32 -3.65 54.31
N GLN A 213 11.99 -4.21 55.48
CA GLN A 213 12.93 -4.38 56.57
C GLN A 213 13.01 -5.86 56.95
N GLY A 214 14.06 -6.54 56.49
CA GLY A 214 14.14 -8.00 56.53
C GLY A 214 13.09 -8.64 55.61
N ALA A 215 12.16 -9.43 56.17
CA ALA A 215 11.05 -10.02 55.41
C ALA A 215 9.69 -9.35 55.71
N LYS A 216 9.68 -8.14 56.29
CA LYS A 216 8.48 -7.41 56.69
C LYS A 216 8.39 -6.06 55.99
N TRP A 217 7.20 -5.71 55.54
CA TRP A 217 6.90 -4.40 54.98
C TRP A 217 6.56 -3.40 56.09
N ILE A 218 7.28 -2.29 56.12
CA ILE A 218 6.98 -1.13 56.96
C ILE A 218 6.20 -0.14 56.11
N LYS A 219 4.96 0.14 56.48
CA LYS A 219 4.04 0.97 55.69
C LYS A 219 3.69 2.27 56.40
N GLU A 220 3.60 3.35 55.63
CA GLU A 220 3.09 4.64 56.06
C GLU A 220 1.97 5.09 55.12
N THR A 221 0.76 5.26 55.66
CA THR A 221 -0.39 5.73 54.87
C THR A 221 -0.31 7.24 54.70
N LEU A 222 -0.36 7.69 53.45
CA LEU A 222 -0.37 9.10 53.10
C LEU A 222 -1.78 9.67 53.28
N PRO A 223 -1.91 10.97 53.60
CA PRO A 223 -3.19 11.61 53.92
C PRO A 223 -4.14 11.69 52.72
N ASP A 224 -3.62 11.65 51.50
CA ASP A 224 -4.38 11.82 50.27
C ASP A 224 -5.05 10.51 49.81
N LYS A 225 -6.22 10.68 49.18
CA LYS A 225 -6.92 9.60 48.48
C LYS A 225 -6.98 9.92 47.00
N VAL A 226 -6.82 8.90 46.18
CA VAL A 226 -6.84 9.00 44.73
C VAL A 226 -7.92 8.07 44.17
N ASP A 227 -8.42 8.36 42.97
CA ASP A 227 -9.33 7.45 42.28
C ASP A 227 -8.60 6.11 42.05
N PRO A 228 -9.07 5.00 42.63
CA PRO A 228 -8.43 3.70 42.44
C PRO A 228 -8.46 3.23 40.98
N ASP A 229 -9.32 3.79 40.12
CA ASP A 229 -9.44 3.47 38.69
C ASP A 229 -8.66 4.43 37.76
N ALA A 230 -8.01 5.48 38.28
CA ALA A 230 -7.24 6.42 37.45
C ALA A 230 -5.96 5.78 36.86
N PRO A 231 -5.54 6.17 35.63
CA PRO A 231 -4.24 5.80 35.08
C PRO A 231 -3.15 6.47 35.93
N LEU A 232 -2.36 5.70 36.67
CA LEU A 232 -1.23 6.24 37.41
C LEU A 232 0.04 6.26 36.54
N VAL A 233 0.65 7.42 36.42
CA VAL A 233 2.02 7.58 35.95
C VAL A 233 2.82 8.35 37.01
N THR A 234 4.09 7.99 37.17
CA THR A 234 5.02 8.62 38.12
C THR A 234 6.34 8.90 37.43
N GLY A 235 6.90 10.07 37.68
CA GLY A 235 8.13 10.58 37.09
C GLY A 235 8.53 11.88 37.80
N ASP A 236 9.66 12.48 37.46
CA ASP A 236 10.11 13.80 37.91
C ASP A 236 9.65 14.87 36.91
N PHE A 237 8.33 15.11 36.83
CA PHE A 237 7.73 15.92 35.77
C PHE A 237 7.98 17.43 35.93
N ASP A 238 8.48 17.89 37.09
CA ASP A 238 8.91 19.27 37.31
C ASP A 238 10.44 19.45 37.40
N GLY A 239 11.20 18.37 37.24
CA GLY A 239 12.66 18.36 37.24
C GLY A 239 13.27 18.77 38.58
N ASP A 240 12.53 18.70 39.69
CA ASP A 240 12.99 19.07 41.03
C ASP A 240 13.84 17.97 41.70
N GLY A 241 14.01 16.83 41.03
CA GLY A 241 14.74 15.67 41.52
C GLY A 241 13.90 14.78 42.45
N ARG A 242 12.58 15.01 42.54
CA ARG A 242 11.65 14.24 43.37
C ARG A 242 10.59 13.59 42.51
N LEU A 243 10.09 12.44 42.99
CA LEU A 243 9.01 11.76 42.31
C LEU A 243 7.68 12.54 42.43
N ASP A 244 7.08 12.78 41.29
CA ASP A 244 5.71 13.24 41.12
C ASP A 244 4.75 12.11 40.80
N PHE A 245 3.48 12.37 41.09
CA PHE A 245 2.40 11.46 40.80
C PHE A 245 1.31 12.22 40.06
N ILE A 246 0.83 11.64 38.97
CA ILE A 246 -0.23 12.24 38.16
C ILE A 246 -1.45 11.33 38.24
N PHE A 247 -2.52 11.87 38.82
CA PHE A 247 -3.75 11.13 39.08
C PHE A 247 -4.97 11.71 38.32
N ASP A 248 -5.09 13.04 38.23
CA ASP A 248 -6.27 13.73 37.67
C ASP A 248 -5.95 14.83 36.63
N ASP A 249 -4.69 15.27 36.52
CA ASP A 249 -4.25 16.31 35.57
C ASP A 249 -3.81 15.75 34.21
N LEU A 250 -4.25 14.53 33.87
CA LEU A 250 -3.98 13.93 32.58
C LEU A 250 -4.71 14.68 31.45
N PRO A 251 -4.05 14.89 30.29
CA PRO A 251 -4.68 15.49 29.12
C PRO A 251 -5.95 14.73 28.68
N ALA A 252 -7.04 15.47 28.46
CA ALA A 252 -8.32 14.90 28.02
C ALA A 252 -8.25 14.17 26.67
N SER A 253 -7.19 14.42 25.88
CA SER A 253 -6.91 13.79 24.59
C SER A 253 -6.35 12.37 24.68
N ILE A 254 -5.98 11.88 25.88
CA ILE A 254 -5.45 10.51 26.04
C ILE A 254 -6.54 9.48 25.72
N PRO A 255 -6.36 8.62 24.69
CA PRO A 255 -7.35 7.61 24.35
C PRO A 255 -7.56 6.59 25.47
N ARG A 256 -8.79 6.12 25.64
CA ARG A 256 -9.07 5.03 26.58
C ARG A 256 -8.28 3.77 26.22
N GLY A 257 -7.57 3.23 27.21
CA GLY A 257 -6.76 2.03 27.05
C GLY A 257 -5.36 2.29 26.49
N ALA A 258 -4.94 3.55 26.37
CA ALA A 258 -3.54 3.88 26.15
C ALA A 258 -2.68 3.39 27.32
N VAL A 259 -1.45 2.98 27.01
CA VAL A 259 -0.44 2.67 28.03
C VAL A 259 0.44 3.90 28.21
N LEU A 260 0.67 4.30 29.47
CA LEU A 260 1.43 5.49 29.81
C LEU A 260 2.80 5.11 30.38
N ALA A 261 3.83 5.88 30.03
CA ALA A 261 5.15 5.86 30.63
C ALA A 261 5.64 7.29 30.88
N ALA A 262 6.65 7.44 31.74
CA ALA A 262 7.32 8.71 31.99
C ALA A 262 8.82 8.55 31.72
N ALA A 263 9.40 9.52 31.02
CA ALA A 263 10.83 9.63 30.78
C ALA A 263 11.13 11.03 30.21
N ASP A 264 12.30 11.60 30.50
CA ASP A 264 12.80 12.82 29.85
C ASP A 264 13.09 12.57 28.35
N VAL A 265 12.06 12.73 27.52
CA VAL A 265 12.13 12.50 26.07
C VAL A 265 12.59 13.77 25.36
N THR A 266 12.33 14.94 25.94
CA THR A 266 12.68 16.24 25.39
C THR A 266 14.11 16.69 25.74
N GLY A 267 14.75 16.07 26.73
CA GLY A 267 16.10 16.36 27.22
C GLY A 267 16.18 17.62 28.08
N ASP A 268 15.05 18.08 28.63
CA ASP A 268 14.96 19.31 29.40
C ASP A 268 15.33 19.10 30.88
N GLY A 269 15.35 17.85 31.34
CA GLY A 269 15.65 17.44 32.71
C GLY A 269 14.40 17.15 33.55
N ALA A 270 13.20 17.27 32.97
CA ALA A 270 11.93 16.83 33.54
C ALA A 270 11.43 15.60 32.77
N ASP A 271 10.72 14.71 33.45
CA ASP A 271 10.10 13.55 32.79
C ASP A 271 8.89 13.98 31.98
N ASP A 272 8.81 13.56 30.72
CA ASP A 272 7.65 13.77 29.86
C ASP A 272 6.66 12.60 29.92
N LEU A 273 5.41 12.85 29.52
CA LEU A 273 4.40 11.81 29.45
C LEU A 273 4.37 11.16 28.05
N VAL A 274 4.73 9.89 27.99
CA VAL A 274 4.68 9.06 26.78
C VAL A 274 3.41 8.22 26.77
N CYS A 275 2.64 8.31 25.69
CA CYS A 275 1.36 7.65 25.53
C CYS A 275 1.36 6.70 24.32
N PHE A 276 1.36 5.40 24.58
CA PHE A 276 1.24 4.35 23.56
C PHE A 276 -0.22 4.07 23.25
N VAL A 277 -0.63 4.30 21.99
CA VAL A 277 -2.03 4.12 21.57
C VAL A 277 -2.22 2.85 20.72
N LYS A 278 -3.47 2.42 20.59
CA LYS A 278 -3.86 1.10 20.06
C LYS A 278 -3.39 0.82 18.62
N ASP A 279 -3.13 1.87 17.84
CA ASP A 279 -2.76 1.75 16.43
C ASP A 279 -1.23 1.66 16.19
N GLY A 280 -0.43 1.61 17.27
CA GLY A 280 1.04 1.52 17.17
C GLY A 280 1.74 2.87 17.24
N ASP A 281 0.97 3.95 17.22
CA ASP A 281 1.38 5.33 17.42
C ASP A 281 1.83 5.58 18.87
N VAL A 282 2.84 6.43 19.02
CA VAL A 282 3.33 6.95 20.28
C VAL A 282 3.12 8.46 20.30
N LEU A 283 2.31 8.93 21.24
CA LEU A 283 2.07 10.35 21.48
C LEU A 283 2.97 10.84 22.62
N LEU A 284 3.67 11.94 22.41
CA LEU A 284 4.44 12.61 23.46
C LEU A 284 3.68 13.84 23.97
N TYR A 285 3.61 13.96 25.29
CA TYR A 285 3.12 15.15 25.99
C TYR A 285 4.28 15.70 26.80
N ALA A 286 4.88 16.80 26.31
CA ALA A 286 5.95 17.46 27.04
C ALA A 286 5.39 18.05 28.34
N SER A 287 6.04 17.74 29.47
CA SER A 287 5.69 18.35 30.76
C SER A 287 6.24 19.75 30.84
N TYR A 288 5.47 20.68 31.39
CA TYR A 288 5.94 22.03 31.64
C TYR A 288 5.37 22.62 32.91
N VAL A 289 6.08 23.60 33.44
CA VAL A 289 5.65 24.39 34.60
C VAL A 289 4.92 25.64 34.12
N GLU A 290 3.71 25.88 34.65
CA GLU A 290 2.93 27.07 34.31
C GLU A 290 3.73 28.37 34.53
N GLY A 291 3.90 29.16 33.47
CA GLY A 291 4.72 30.38 33.49
C GLY A 291 6.20 30.19 33.12
N ALA A 292 6.61 29.00 32.67
CA ALA A 292 7.92 28.77 32.05
C ALA A 292 8.16 29.72 30.86
N GLU A 293 9.41 30.14 30.66
CA GLU A 293 9.78 31.06 29.58
C GLU A 293 9.70 30.40 28.19
N ASP A 294 9.84 29.08 28.12
CA ASP A 294 9.77 28.20 26.94
C ASP A 294 8.99 26.93 27.37
N PRO A 295 7.64 26.95 27.31
CA PRO A 295 6.81 25.91 27.89
C PRO A 295 6.59 24.69 26.99
N ASP A 296 6.96 24.75 25.72
CA ASP A 296 6.98 23.57 24.85
C ASP A 296 8.40 22.99 24.67
N ALA A 297 9.42 23.71 25.14
CA ALA A 297 10.83 23.32 25.21
C ALA A 297 11.49 23.13 23.84
N ASP A 298 11.00 23.81 22.80
CA ASP A 298 11.56 23.77 21.45
C ASP A 298 12.85 24.62 21.28
N GLY A 299 13.14 25.44 22.29
CA GLY A 299 14.29 26.33 22.39
C GLY A 299 13.92 27.81 22.27
N LEU A 300 12.70 28.18 21.91
CA LEU A 300 12.26 29.57 21.80
C LEU A 300 11.52 30.03 23.04
N THR A 301 11.78 31.25 23.47
CA THR A 301 10.98 31.85 24.53
C THR A 301 9.62 32.29 23.99
N ASN A 302 8.58 32.29 24.83
CA ASN A 302 7.26 32.84 24.52
C ASN A 302 7.32 34.25 23.85
N ALA A 303 8.31 35.05 24.23
CA ALA A 303 8.52 36.40 23.70
C ALA A 303 9.16 36.42 22.30
N GLU A 304 9.97 35.42 21.96
CA GLU A 304 10.50 35.19 20.61
C GLU A 304 9.40 34.66 19.69
N GLU A 305 8.69 33.63 20.13
CA GLU A 305 7.62 32.99 19.37
C GLU A 305 6.50 33.96 19.02
N LYS A 306 6.07 34.77 19.99
CA LYS A 306 5.10 35.85 19.75
C LYS A 306 5.54 36.84 18.65
N LYS A 307 6.85 37.06 18.47
CA LYS A 307 7.36 37.93 17.39
C LYS A 307 7.40 37.21 16.04
N LEU A 308 7.61 35.90 16.06
CA LEU A 308 7.68 35.05 14.87
C LEU A 308 6.28 34.63 14.38
N GLY A 309 5.29 34.65 15.27
CA GLY A 309 3.93 34.18 14.99
C GLY A 309 3.73 32.69 15.25
N SER A 310 4.70 32.01 15.89
CA SER A 310 4.55 30.64 16.37
C SER A 310 3.67 30.55 17.64
N ASP A 311 3.17 29.34 17.94
CA ASP A 311 2.34 29.02 19.10
C ASP A 311 3.23 28.54 20.27
N PRO A 312 3.33 29.29 21.39
CA PRO A 312 4.21 28.93 22.51
C PRO A 312 3.94 27.62 23.24
N LEU A 313 2.88 26.92 22.86
CA LEU A 313 2.51 25.62 23.42
C LEU A 313 2.65 24.51 22.39
N ASP A 314 3.34 24.78 21.29
CA ASP A 314 3.44 23.93 20.12
C ASP A 314 4.78 24.03 19.40
N ARG A 315 5.69 23.11 19.74
CA ARG A 315 7.10 23.08 19.31
C ARG A 315 7.35 23.14 17.80
N ASP A 316 6.34 22.77 17.02
CA ASP A 316 6.33 22.76 15.55
C ASP A 316 4.97 23.32 15.14
N THR A 317 4.90 24.64 15.00
CA THR A 317 3.64 25.35 14.82
C THR A 317 2.98 25.00 13.48
N ASP A 318 3.77 24.78 12.43
CA ASP A 318 3.25 24.58 11.07
C ASP A 318 3.09 23.11 10.66
N LYS A 319 3.60 22.18 11.47
CA LYS A 319 3.46 20.72 11.33
C LYS A 319 4.26 20.14 10.18
N ASP A 320 5.45 20.62 9.88
CA ASP A 320 6.31 20.02 8.85
C ASP A 320 7.34 19.01 9.41
N GLY A 321 7.45 18.89 10.73
CA GLY A 321 8.37 18.03 11.46
C GLY A 321 9.68 18.71 11.87
N LEU A 322 9.90 19.98 11.52
CA LEU A 322 10.97 20.84 12.03
C LEU A 322 10.46 21.63 13.24
N LEU A 323 11.29 21.81 14.26
CA LEU A 323 10.91 22.66 15.39
C LEU A 323 11.03 24.14 15.01
N ASP A 324 10.15 24.98 15.57
CA ASP A 324 10.21 26.42 15.36
C ASP A 324 11.60 26.96 15.80
N GLY A 325 12.12 26.47 16.92
CA GLY A 325 13.46 26.76 17.42
C GLY A 325 14.59 26.32 16.49
N TRP A 326 14.45 25.21 15.75
CA TRP A 326 15.43 24.77 14.76
C TRP A 326 15.44 25.67 13.54
N GLU A 327 14.26 26.08 13.09
CA GLU A 327 14.13 26.96 11.94
C GLU A 327 14.72 28.34 12.21
N VAL A 328 14.74 28.77 13.47
CA VAL A 328 15.32 30.06 13.89
C VAL A 328 16.81 29.97 14.24
N ARG A 329 17.24 28.90 14.92
CA ARG A 329 18.60 28.79 15.50
C ARG A 329 19.51 27.83 14.73
N GLY A 330 18.95 27.07 13.80
CA GLY A 330 19.62 26.01 13.06
C GLY A 330 19.60 24.67 13.78
N ALA A 331 19.76 23.59 13.02
CA ALA A 331 19.83 22.22 13.51
C ALA A 331 20.74 21.37 12.61
N ALA A 332 21.34 20.31 13.15
CA ALA A 332 22.21 19.39 12.40
C ALA A 332 23.35 20.05 11.60
N GLY A 333 23.87 21.18 12.09
CA GLY A 333 24.89 21.96 11.38
C GLY A 333 24.36 22.76 10.17
N LEU A 334 23.04 22.94 10.09
CA LEU A 334 22.35 23.77 9.11
C LEU A 334 21.93 25.10 9.75
N ASP A 335 22.05 26.19 9.00
CA ASP A 335 21.49 27.50 9.34
C ASP A 335 20.15 27.64 8.61
N LEU A 336 19.09 27.08 9.21
CA LEU A 336 17.77 27.01 8.59
C LEU A 336 17.17 28.41 8.41
N ALA A 337 17.40 29.32 9.36
CA ALA A 337 16.94 30.71 9.25
C ALA A 337 17.55 31.40 8.02
N ALA A 338 18.86 31.26 7.79
CA ALA A 338 19.52 31.85 6.63
C ALA A 338 19.11 31.21 5.30
N GLU A 339 18.65 29.96 5.34
CA GLU A 339 18.15 29.22 4.18
C GLU A 339 16.67 29.50 3.89
N GLY A 340 16.01 30.27 4.76
CA GLY A 340 14.67 30.79 4.54
C GLY A 340 13.55 29.91 5.09
N PHE A 341 13.86 28.97 5.98
CA PHE A 341 12.86 28.19 6.73
C PHE A 341 12.01 29.09 7.64
N SER A 342 10.85 28.61 8.08
CA SER A 342 9.84 29.44 8.71
C SER A 342 8.93 28.65 9.66
N PRO A 343 8.89 28.99 10.97
CA PRO A 343 7.98 28.44 12.00
C PRO A 343 6.47 28.48 11.74
N THR A 344 6.04 28.98 10.60
CA THR A 344 4.62 29.24 10.29
C THR A 344 4.28 28.88 8.84
N ARG A 345 5.22 28.27 8.12
CA ARG A 345 5.05 27.85 6.73
C ARG A 345 5.84 26.56 6.52
N LYS A 346 5.06 25.48 6.36
CA LYS A 346 5.58 24.16 6.06
C LYS A 346 6.71 24.16 5.04
N ASP A 347 7.82 23.58 5.44
CA ASP A 347 9.04 23.42 4.71
C ASP A 347 9.41 21.94 4.55
N VAL A 348 10.24 21.64 3.55
CA VAL A 348 10.77 20.28 3.38
C VAL A 348 12.16 20.32 2.79
N ILE A 349 13.05 19.52 3.36
CA ILE A 349 14.43 19.39 2.91
C ILE A 349 14.57 18.16 2.04
N CYS A 350 15.13 18.32 0.83
CA CYS A 350 15.49 17.17 -0.01
C CYS A 350 16.94 17.28 -0.48
N CYS A 351 17.76 16.32 -0.06
CA CYS A 351 19.08 16.06 -0.61
C CYS A 351 18.94 15.45 -2.02
N VAL A 352 19.22 16.26 -3.02
CA VAL A 352 19.18 15.88 -4.44
C VAL A 352 20.57 15.56 -4.95
N GLN A 353 20.74 14.37 -5.50
CA GLN A 353 21.99 13.89 -6.08
C GLN A 353 21.76 13.55 -7.55
N ARG A 354 22.74 13.77 -8.43
CA ARG A 354 22.66 13.39 -9.84
C ARG A 354 23.74 12.37 -10.22
N MET A 355 23.48 11.54 -11.21
CA MET A 355 24.52 10.80 -11.91
C MET A 355 25.35 11.77 -12.77
N TRP A 356 26.64 11.49 -12.95
CA TRP A 356 27.57 12.38 -13.65
C TRP A 356 27.14 12.70 -15.09
N ASP A 357 26.46 11.76 -15.74
CA ASP A 357 26.00 11.88 -17.12
C ASP A 357 24.61 12.53 -17.30
N VAL A 358 23.99 12.98 -16.20
CA VAL A 358 22.85 13.90 -16.22
C VAL A 358 23.37 15.32 -16.36
N ASP A 359 22.82 16.09 -17.31
CA ASP A 359 23.24 17.47 -17.57
C ASP A 359 23.04 18.36 -16.33
N ALA A 360 24.13 19.01 -15.89
CA ALA A 360 24.15 19.76 -14.64
C ALA A 360 23.29 21.04 -14.69
N LYS A 361 23.20 21.68 -15.86
CA LYS A 361 22.40 22.90 -16.04
C LYS A 361 20.91 22.56 -16.00
N HIS A 362 20.49 21.58 -16.80
CA HIS A 362 19.12 21.05 -16.82
C HIS A 362 18.67 20.60 -15.42
N PHE A 363 19.53 19.87 -14.70
CA PHE A 363 19.26 19.45 -13.34
C PHE A 363 19.00 20.63 -12.39
N ARG A 364 19.87 21.65 -12.41
CA ARG A 364 19.72 22.85 -11.56
C ARG A 364 18.47 23.65 -11.92
N GLU A 365 18.23 23.90 -13.21
CA GLU A 365 17.03 24.62 -13.68
C GLU A 365 15.74 23.86 -13.33
N SER A 366 15.76 22.52 -13.36
CA SER A 366 14.61 21.71 -12.97
C SER A 366 14.31 21.82 -11.47
N MET A 367 15.32 21.81 -10.59
CA MET A 367 15.11 21.97 -9.16
C MET A 367 14.56 23.35 -8.76
N VAL A 368 14.90 24.40 -9.52
CA VAL A 368 14.25 25.72 -9.35
C VAL A 368 12.76 25.63 -9.65
N LYS A 369 12.37 24.98 -10.75
CA LYS A 369 10.95 24.79 -11.10
C LYS A 369 10.20 23.95 -10.08
N VAL A 370 10.86 22.92 -9.52
CA VAL A 370 10.29 22.11 -8.42
C VAL A 370 10.02 23.00 -7.21
N ALA A 371 10.98 23.83 -6.80
CA ALA A 371 10.81 24.75 -5.68
C ALA A 371 9.70 25.79 -5.94
N GLU A 372 9.66 26.39 -7.13
CA GLU A 372 8.60 27.31 -7.55
C GLU A 372 7.22 26.64 -7.51
N TYR A 373 7.13 25.37 -7.94
CA TYR A 373 5.89 24.60 -7.92
C TYR A 373 5.40 24.37 -6.48
N TYR A 374 6.25 23.87 -5.58
CA TYR A 374 5.87 23.67 -4.17
C TYR A 374 5.51 24.99 -3.48
N ALA A 375 6.15 26.11 -3.84
CA ALA A 375 5.76 27.43 -3.35
C ALA A 375 4.31 27.80 -3.74
N THR A 376 3.81 27.37 -4.91
CA THR A 376 2.39 27.55 -5.27
C THR A 376 1.41 26.74 -4.41
N LEU A 377 1.91 25.74 -3.70
CA LEU A 377 1.18 24.94 -2.72
C LEU A 377 1.28 25.52 -1.30
N GLY A 378 2.06 26.60 -1.11
CA GLY A 378 2.36 27.15 0.21
C GLY A 378 3.47 26.40 0.96
N ILE A 379 4.26 25.57 0.27
CA ILE A 379 5.32 24.74 0.84
C ILE A 379 6.68 25.27 0.40
N GLY A 380 7.61 25.50 1.33
CA GLY A 380 8.99 25.82 0.98
C GLY A 380 9.80 24.54 0.73
N PHE A 381 10.16 24.31 -0.53
CA PHE A 381 10.97 23.15 -0.90
C PHE A 381 12.45 23.54 -0.98
N HIS A 382 13.27 22.93 -0.11
CA HIS A 382 14.68 23.27 0.07
C HIS A 382 15.59 22.17 -0.48
N ALA A 383 16.08 22.37 -1.71
CA ALA A 383 16.96 21.41 -2.39
C ALA A 383 18.42 21.53 -1.94
N ARG A 384 18.99 20.45 -1.38
CA ARG A 384 20.41 20.33 -1.04
C ARG A 384 21.15 19.47 -2.06
N PHE A 385 22.12 20.07 -2.73
CA PHE A 385 22.82 19.41 -3.83
C PHE A 385 24.02 18.61 -3.35
N LEU A 386 23.94 17.29 -3.45
CA LEU A 386 25.04 16.38 -3.13
C LEU A 386 26.00 16.22 -4.32
N PRO A 387 27.28 15.85 -4.08
CA PRO A 387 28.23 15.56 -5.15
C PRO A 387 27.70 14.47 -6.09
N PRO A 388 27.87 14.61 -7.41
CA PRO A 388 27.35 13.66 -8.38
C PRO A 388 28.04 12.29 -8.32
N LEU A 389 27.30 11.22 -8.64
CA LEU A 389 27.78 9.83 -8.63
C LEU A 389 28.27 9.37 -10.01
N ASP A 390 29.26 8.48 -10.02
CA ASP A 390 29.76 7.83 -11.24
C ASP A 390 28.76 6.77 -11.75
N PRO A 391 28.15 6.94 -12.93
CA PRO A 391 27.17 6.00 -13.45
C PRO A 391 27.75 4.60 -13.69
N ALA A 392 29.05 4.46 -13.94
CA ALA A 392 29.68 3.15 -14.17
C ALA A 392 29.67 2.26 -12.91
N LYS A 393 29.59 2.87 -11.72
CA LYS A 393 29.61 2.17 -10.43
C LYS A 393 28.23 2.04 -9.79
N HIS A 394 27.31 2.94 -10.11
CA HIS A 394 26.06 3.09 -9.35
C HIS A 394 24.79 2.82 -10.15
N ARG A 395 24.86 2.79 -11.50
CA ARG A 395 23.67 2.55 -12.32
C ARG A 395 23.13 1.14 -12.11
N GLY A 396 21.81 1.03 -11.94
CA GLY A 396 21.12 -0.23 -11.70
C GLY A 396 21.11 -0.68 -10.24
N ARG A 397 21.79 0.04 -9.34
CA ARG A 397 21.64 -0.15 -7.89
C ARG A 397 20.31 0.43 -7.41
N HIS A 398 19.77 -0.14 -6.34
CA HIS A 398 18.55 0.35 -5.72
C HIS A 398 18.78 1.75 -5.13
N TRP A 399 17.84 2.67 -5.34
CA TRP A 399 17.95 4.06 -4.87
C TRP A 399 18.06 4.17 -3.35
N GLY A 400 17.45 3.24 -2.61
CA GLY A 400 17.54 3.20 -1.14
C GLY A 400 18.95 2.89 -0.64
N ASP A 401 19.69 2.01 -1.33
CA ASP A 401 21.08 1.71 -0.97
C ASP A 401 21.97 2.93 -1.21
N LEU A 402 21.74 3.64 -2.32
CA LEU A 402 22.47 4.86 -2.64
C LEU A 402 22.18 5.97 -1.62
N GLY A 403 20.92 6.15 -1.22
CA GLY A 403 20.55 7.10 -0.17
C GLY A 403 21.21 6.77 1.17
N ASN A 404 21.18 5.50 1.59
CA ASN A 404 21.83 5.04 2.83
C ASN A 404 23.36 5.28 2.85
N GLU A 405 24.02 5.22 1.70
CA GLU A 405 25.45 5.46 1.58
C GLU A 405 25.81 6.96 1.50
N ASN A 406 24.95 7.78 0.89
CA ASN A 406 25.30 9.13 0.46
C ASN A 406 24.61 10.25 1.25
N LEU A 407 23.48 10.00 1.91
CA LEU A 407 22.84 10.99 2.76
C LEU A 407 23.70 11.22 4.01
N PRO A 408 24.17 12.46 4.27
CA PRO A 408 24.98 12.76 5.47
C PRO A 408 24.25 12.35 6.74
N ARG A 409 24.95 11.66 7.66
CA ARG A 409 24.33 11.06 8.86
C ARG A 409 23.58 12.06 9.73
N ASN A 410 24.10 13.28 9.85
CA ASN A 410 23.45 14.36 10.58
C ASN A 410 22.12 14.84 9.95
N LEU A 411 21.83 14.49 8.70
CA LEU A 411 20.58 14.85 8.01
C LEU A 411 19.55 13.72 7.99
N TRP A 412 19.84 12.59 8.64
CA TRP A 412 18.90 11.47 8.72
C TRP A 412 17.72 11.84 9.60
N GLY A 413 16.51 11.64 9.10
CA GLY A 413 15.28 12.05 9.79
C GLY A 413 14.89 13.51 9.55
N ILE A 414 15.78 14.34 9.00
CA ILE A 414 15.56 15.76 8.69
C ILE A 414 15.38 16.02 7.19
N ALA A 415 16.08 15.25 6.35
CA ALA A 415 16.05 15.43 4.90
C ALA A 415 15.68 14.15 4.17
N HIS A 416 14.88 14.33 3.12
CA HIS A 416 14.64 13.32 2.11
C HIS A 416 15.84 13.16 1.18
N TYR A 417 15.90 12.05 0.45
CA TYR A 417 16.91 11.80 -0.56
C TYR A 417 16.29 11.46 -1.92
N MET A 418 16.80 12.10 -2.98
CA MET A 418 16.42 11.81 -4.36
C MET A 418 17.65 11.70 -5.27
N ILE A 419 17.78 10.57 -5.96
CA ILE A 419 18.81 10.36 -6.98
C ILE A 419 18.24 10.54 -8.39
N VAL A 420 18.88 11.39 -9.19
CA VAL A 420 18.54 11.64 -10.60
C VAL A 420 19.47 10.87 -11.52
N SER A 421 18.90 10.06 -12.40
CA SER A 421 19.63 9.25 -13.38
C SER A 421 19.18 9.57 -14.80
N ARG A 422 19.99 9.16 -15.79
CA ARG A 422 19.66 9.38 -17.19
C ARG A 422 18.58 8.39 -17.65
N GLY A 423 17.46 8.89 -18.17
CA GLY A 423 16.34 8.06 -18.61
C GLY A 423 14.97 8.65 -18.28
N GLY A 424 13.93 7.81 -18.30
CA GLY A 424 12.57 8.17 -17.94
C GLY A 424 12.03 7.33 -16.78
N GLY A 425 10.94 7.80 -16.17
CA GLY A 425 10.30 7.16 -15.01
C GLY A 425 11.03 7.41 -13.69
N GLY A 426 10.52 6.82 -12.61
CA GLY A 426 11.11 6.88 -11.29
C GLY A 426 10.47 5.86 -10.37
N GLN A 427 11.02 5.77 -9.16
CA GLN A 427 10.47 4.97 -8.07
C GLN A 427 10.82 5.61 -6.73
N ALA A 428 9.83 5.70 -5.85
CA ALA A 428 10.01 6.05 -4.45
C ALA A 428 9.06 5.21 -3.60
N ALA A 429 9.41 5.01 -2.32
CA ALA A 429 8.49 4.39 -1.38
C ALA A 429 7.44 5.39 -0.90
N GLU A 430 6.18 4.98 -0.87
CA GLU A 430 5.11 5.75 -0.26
C GLU A 430 5.41 5.96 1.24
N MET A 431 5.38 7.20 1.71
CA MET A 431 5.82 7.59 3.06
C MET A 431 7.28 7.23 3.39
N GLY A 432 8.09 6.92 2.39
CA GLY A 432 9.53 6.71 2.53
C GLY A 432 10.31 8.02 2.49
N THR A 433 11.58 7.99 2.91
CA THR A 433 12.47 9.17 2.88
C THR A 433 13.44 9.18 1.69
N MET A 434 13.33 8.20 0.79
CA MET A 434 14.28 8.02 -0.31
C MET A 434 13.57 7.59 -1.60
N GLY A 435 14.14 7.98 -2.73
CA GLY A 435 13.62 7.64 -4.06
C GLY A 435 14.60 8.01 -5.17
N GLY A 436 14.19 7.74 -6.41
CA GLY A 436 14.96 8.12 -7.58
C GLY A 436 14.10 8.36 -8.81
N CYS A 437 14.59 9.22 -9.72
CA CYS A 437 13.89 9.58 -10.94
C CYS A 437 14.82 9.74 -12.15
N GLY A 438 14.23 9.73 -13.34
CA GLY A 438 14.87 10.00 -14.63
C GLY A 438 14.88 11.48 -15.00
N ASP A 439 15.75 11.87 -15.93
CA ASP A 439 15.97 13.26 -16.35
C ASP A 439 15.12 13.74 -17.55
N SER A 440 14.35 12.86 -18.22
CA SER A 440 13.62 13.18 -19.46
C SER A 440 12.53 14.25 -19.33
N ALA A 441 11.84 14.30 -18.18
CA ALA A 441 10.88 15.33 -17.80
C ALA A 441 11.07 15.65 -16.31
N LEU A 442 12.32 15.99 -15.97
CA LEU A 442 12.85 15.90 -14.61
C LEU A 442 11.99 16.58 -13.56
N ASP A 443 11.54 17.82 -13.80
CA ASP A 443 10.68 18.55 -12.86
C ASP A 443 9.38 17.78 -12.55
N LYS A 444 8.66 17.30 -13.57
CA LYS A 444 7.41 16.55 -13.38
C LYS A 444 7.61 15.18 -12.75
N VAL A 445 8.62 14.44 -13.22
CA VAL A 445 8.92 13.10 -12.69
C VAL A 445 9.40 13.24 -11.25
N PHE A 446 10.26 14.22 -10.95
CA PHE A 446 10.69 14.48 -9.58
C PHE A 446 9.51 14.82 -8.68
N ILE A 447 8.61 15.73 -9.09
CA ILE A 447 7.43 16.07 -8.30
C ILE A 447 6.59 14.81 -8.03
N HIS A 448 6.30 14.00 -9.06
CA HIS A 448 5.56 12.74 -8.90
C HIS A 448 6.22 11.77 -7.90
N GLU A 449 7.50 11.46 -8.09
CA GLU A 449 8.21 10.52 -7.21
C GLU A 449 8.36 11.07 -5.79
N PHE A 450 8.58 12.37 -5.65
CA PHE A 450 8.64 13.01 -4.34
C PHE A 450 7.26 13.03 -3.66
N GLY A 451 6.17 13.12 -4.44
CA GLY A 451 4.80 12.99 -3.94
C GLY A 451 4.53 11.67 -3.23
N HIS A 452 5.15 10.57 -3.68
CA HIS A 452 5.11 9.29 -2.94
C HIS A 452 5.73 9.41 -1.55
N GLN A 453 6.89 10.04 -1.44
CA GLN A 453 7.55 10.27 -0.14
C GLN A 453 6.68 11.14 0.79
N LEU A 454 5.82 11.99 0.21
CA LEU A 454 4.82 12.80 0.91
C LEU A 454 3.45 12.13 1.03
N GLY A 455 3.36 10.81 0.87
CA GLY A 455 2.17 10.02 1.19
C GLY A 455 1.07 10.00 0.14
N LEU A 456 1.41 10.24 -1.13
CA LEU A 456 0.51 10.08 -2.26
C LEU A 456 0.67 8.73 -2.96
N GLY A 457 -0.46 8.11 -3.31
CA GLY A 457 -0.52 6.95 -4.21
C GLY A 457 -1.07 7.31 -5.59
N HIS A 458 -0.95 6.41 -6.56
CA HIS A 458 -1.42 6.65 -7.95
C HIS A 458 -2.94 6.75 -8.08
N THR A 459 -3.67 6.27 -7.09
CA THR A 459 -5.12 6.09 -7.18
C THR A 459 -5.93 7.11 -6.39
N GLY A 460 -5.27 8.05 -5.69
CA GLY A 460 -5.95 8.99 -4.81
C GLY A 460 -6.75 8.30 -3.69
N GLY A 461 -6.31 7.12 -3.24
CA GLY A 461 -6.98 6.34 -2.19
C GLY A 461 -8.08 5.39 -2.68
N PHE A 462 -8.30 5.27 -4.00
CA PHE A 462 -9.21 4.28 -4.59
C PHE A 462 -8.43 3.08 -5.13
N ALA A 463 -9.07 1.97 -5.54
CA ALA A 463 -8.33 0.85 -6.13
C ALA A 463 -7.91 1.10 -7.60
N PRO A 464 -8.79 1.63 -8.47
CA PRO A 464 -8.41 1.89 -9.88
C PRO A 464 -7.51 3.13 -10.02
N ALA A 465 -6.37 2.97 -10.68
CA ALA A 465 -5.33 4.01 -10.78
C ALA A 465 -5.59 5.09 -11.86
N TRP A 466 -6.59 4.89 -12.72
CA TRP A 466 -6.77 5.67 -13.94
C TRP A 466 -8.11 6.42 -13.97
N CYS A 467 -8.61 6.86 -12.82
CA CYS A 467 -9.87 7.61 -12.73
C CYS A 467 -9.85 8.85 -13.67
N PRO A 468 -10.83 9.01 -14.59
CA PRO A 468 -10.84 10.13 -15.53
C PRO A 468 -11.01 11.51 -14.89
N ILE A 469 -11.61 11.59 -13.71
CA ILE A 469 -11.82 12.88 -13.03
C ILE A 469 -10.72 13.21 -12.01
N TYR A 470 -9.82 12.27 -11.72
CA TYR A 470 -8.67 12.50 -10.85
C TYR A 470 -7.51 13.10 -11.65
N ARG A 471 -7.59 14.41 -11.92
CA ARG A 471 -6.62 15.16 -12.73
C ARG A 471 -5.37 15.52 -11.93
N SER A 472 -4.63 14.50 -11.51
CA SER A 472 -3.41 14.63 -10.71
C SER A 472 -2.15 14.20 -11.48
N LEU A 473 -1.00 14.76 -11.11
CA LEU A 473 0.32 14.23 -11.47
C LEU A 473 0.50 12.77 -11.01
N MET A 474 -0.17 12.35 -9.95
CA MET A 474 -0.13 10.96 -9.45
C MET A 474 -0.90 9.99 -10.34
N ASN A 475 -1.83 10.50 -11.16
CA ASN A 475 -2.52 9.71 -12.15
C ASN A 475 -1.73 9.77 -13.47
N TYR A 476 -1.15 8.63 -13.86
CA TYR A 476 -0.33 8.52 -15.06
C TYR A 476 -1.08 8.90 -16.36
N ALA A 477 -2.44 8.89 -16.37
CA ALA A 477 -3.21 9.36 -17.52
C ALA A 477 -2.95 10.85 -17.81
N PHE A 478 -2.59 11.61 -16.77
CA PHE A 478 -2.41 13.04 -16.80
C PHE A 478 -0.96 13.47 -16.58
N MET A 479 -0.11 12.68 -15.91
CA MET A 479 1.26 13.06 -15.52
C MET A 479 2.06 13.77 -16.64
N TYR A 480 2.01 13.25 -17.88
CA TYR A 480 2.79 13.78 -19.00
C TYR A 480 2.11 14.92 -19.76
N LEU A 481 0.86 15.26 -19.45
CA LEU A 481 0.14 16.33 -20.15
C LEU A 481 0.70 17.73 -19.79
N PRO A 482 0.56 18.72 -20.68
CA PRO A 482 0.87 20.11 -20.36
C PRO A 482 -0.01 20.64 -19.21
N GLY A 483 0.59 21.33 -18.24
CA GLY A 483 -0.14 21.94 -17.12
C GLY A 483 -0.63 20.97 -16.05
N SER A 484 -0.14 19.72 -16.01
CA SER A 484 -0.45 18.77 -14.94
C SER A 484 0.11 19.24 -13.60
N ALA A 485 -0.71 19.09 -12.56
CA ALA A 485 -0.42 19.45 -11.19
C ALA A 485 -1.07 18.41 -10.26
N TYR A 486 -0.77 18.49 -8.97
CA TYR A 486 -1.50 17.78 -7.93
C TYR A 486 -2.95 18.23 -7.91
N SER A 487 -3.85 17.29 -7.66
CA SER A 487 -5.26 17.61 -7.57
C SER A 487 -5.56 18.34 -6.25
N ARG A 488 -6.51 19.27 -6.31
CA ARG A 488 -7.09 19.96 -5.15
C ARG A 488 -8.49 19.42 -4.83
N GLY A 489 -8.82 18.21 -5.29
CA GLY A 489 -10.11 17.57 -5.07
C GLY A 489 -11.28 18.32 -5.69
N GLU A 490 -11.08 19.03 -6.82
CA GLU A 490 -12.11 19.83 -7.49
C GLU A 490 -13.38 19.01 -7.82
N PHE A 491 -13.21 17.72 -8.13
CA PHE A 491 -14.30 16.82 -8.50
C PHE A 491 -14.63 15.78 -7.41
N SER A 492 -14.11 15.94 -6.19
CA SER A 492 -14.24 14.97 -5.10
C SER A 492 -15.67 14.76 -4.59
N SER A 493 -16.61 15.63 -4.99
CA SER A 493 -18.04 15.50 -4.68
C SER A 493 -18.77 14.44 -5.53
N VAL A 494 -18.12 13.87 -6.55
CA VAL A 494 -18.69 12.86 -7.44
C VAL A 494 -17.91 11.56 -7.34
N THR A 495 -18.63 10.48 -7.03
CA THR A 495 -18.10 9.12 -7.11
C THR A 495 -18.59 8.44 -8.38
N LEU A 496 -17.66 7.87 -9.14
CA LEU A 496 -17.90 7.08 -10.34
C LEU A 496 -17.80 5.59 -9.99
N VAL A 497 -18.79 4.80 -10.41
CA VAL A 497 -18.80 3.34 -10.28
C VAL A 497 -19.18 2.78 -11.64
N GLU A 498 -18.29 2.03 -12.28
CA GLU A 498 -18.42 1.66 -13.69
C GLU A 498 -19.62 0.77 -14.02
N THR A 499 -20.19 0.10 -13.02
CA THR A 499 -21.42 -0.67 -13.16
C THR A 499 -22.69 0.17 -13.11
N ASP A 500 -22.60 1.45 -12.71
CA ASP A 500 -23.74 2.29 -12.35
C ASP A 500 -23.47 3.80 -12.58
N LEU A 501 -22.99 4.17 -13.77
CA LEU A 501 -22.56 5.54 -14.10
C LEU A 501 -23.71 6.44 -14.52
N ALA A 502 -23.81 7.61 -13.92
CA ALA A 502 -24.63 8.69 -14.45
C ALA A 502 -23.86 9.45 -15.54
N GLU A 503 -24.47 9.64 -16.69
CA GLU A 503 -23.86 10.39 -17.80
C GLU A 503 -23.91 11.91 -17.60
N ARG A 504 -24.48 12.40 -16.50
CA ARG A 504 -24.48 13.83 -16.16
C ARG A 504 -23.54 14.12 -15.00
N LEU A 505 -22.48 14.87 -15.26
CA LEU A 505 -21.63 15.47 -14.24
C LEU A 505 -22.22 16.83 -13.79
N PRO A 506 -22.22 17.14 -12.48
CA PRO A 506 -22.69 18.41 -11.93
C PRO A 506 -21.64 19.53 -12.05
N PHE A 507 -20.89 19.55 -13.15
CA PHE A 507 -19.83 20.53 -13.40
C PHE A 507 -20.02 21.20 -14.77
N PRO A 508 -19.77 22.51 -14.89
CA PRO A 508 -19.81 23.20 -16.17
C PRO A 508 -18.84 22.60 -17.19
N TYR A 509 -19.23 22.63 -18.46
CA TYR A 509 -18.48 22.03 -19.58
C TYR A 509 -16.98 22.40 -19.59
N GLU A 510 -16.65 23.67 -19.38
CA GLU A 510 -15.25 24.13 -19.41
C GLU A 510 -14.37 23.50 -18.31
N LYS A 511 -14.95 23.07 -17.18
CA LYS A 511 -14.21 22.40 -16.11
C LYS A 511 -13.82 20.96 -16.47
N VAL A 512 -14.67 20.27 -17.23
CA VAL A 512 -14.49 18.84 -17.56
C VAL A 512 -14.12 18.60 -19.02
N LYS A 513 -13.99 19.65 -19.84
CA LYS A 513 -13.61 19.60 -21.26
C LYS A 513 -12.35 18.80 -21.54
N TYR A 514 -11.43 18.72 -20.59
CA TYR A 514 -10.21 17.92 -20.72
C TYR A 514 -10.48 16.42 -20.98
N LEU A 515 -11.67 15.91 -20.61
CA LEU A 515 -12.09 14.53 -20.87
C LEU A 515 -12.22 14.19 -22.37
N GLU A 516 -12.40 15.20 -23.24
CA GLU A 516 -12.37 15.03 -24.71
C GLU A 516 -10.96 14.75 -25.23
N GLY A 517 -9.92 15.07 -24.44
CA GLY A 517 -8.53 14.93 -24.81
C GLY A 517 -7.96 13.52 -24.62
N HIS A 518 -6.67 13.39 -24.95
CA HIS A 518 -5.86 12.25 -24.50
C HIS A 518 -5.85 12.24 -22.97
N SER A 519 -6.12 11.16 -22.24
CA SER A 519 -5.98 9.73 -22.53
C SER A 519 -7.29 8.95 -22.68
N PHE A 520 -8.45 9.63 -22.63
CA PHE A 520 -9.76 8.96 -22.54
C PHE A 520 -10.71 9.23 -23.71
N ARG A 521 -10.71 10.45 -24.26
CA ARG A 521 -11.45 10.85 -25.48
C ARG A 521 -12.95 10.60 -25.41
N PHE A 522 -13.61 11.06 -24.35
CA PHE A 522 -15.07 10.98 -24.22
C PHE A 522 -15.76 12.06 -25.06
N GLN A 523 -17.01 11.82 -25.47
CA GLN A 523 -17.86 12.86 -26.04
C GLN A 523 -18.58 13.61 -24.93
N LEU A 524 -18.52 14.95 -25.00
CA LEU A 524 -19.13 15.82 -23.99
C LEU A 524 -20.18 16.75 -24.64
N LYS A 525 -21.18 17.13 -23.84
CA LYS A 525 -22.20 18.12 -24.23
C LYS A 525 -22.60 18.97 -23.03
N ALA A 526 -22.60 20.29 -23.20
CA ALA A 526 -23.05 21.21 -22.16
C ALA A 526 -24.53 20.99 -21.81
N ASP A 527 -24.87 20.98 -20.51
CA ASP A 527 -26.23 20.78 -20.01
C ASP A 527 -26.53 21.66 -18.79
N GLY A 528 -26.86 22.93 -19.05
CA GLY A 528 -27.14 23.93 -18.01
C GLY A 528 -25.90 24.21 -17.16
N ASP A 529 -25.98 23.89 -15.87
CA ASP A 529 -24.87 23.98 -14.91
C ASP A 529 -23.99 22.70 -14.87
N GLY A 530 -24.38 21.66 -15.60
CA GLY A 530 -23.69 20.39 -15.71
C GLY A 530 -23.16 20.10 -17.11
N THR A 531 -22.65 18.88 -17.26
CA THR A 531 -22.10 18.36 -18.52
C THR A 531 -22.52 16.91 -18.69
N LEU A 532 -23.03 16.58 -19.87
CA LEU A 532 -23.25 15.20 -20.29
C LEU A 532 -21.95 14.61 -20.81
N VAL A 533 -21.65 13.36 -20.42
CA VAL A 533 -20.48 12.58 -20.81
C VAL A 533 -20.96 11.20 -21.27
N ASP A 534 -20.67 10.86 -22.52
CA ASP A 534 -20.93 9.53 -23.09
C ASP A 534 -19.86 8.57 -22.55
N TRP A 535 -20.13 7.95 -21.39
CA TRP A 535 -19.17 7.09 -20.69
C TRP A 535 -19.01 5.76 -21.40
N ASN A 536 -20.12 5.21 -21.91
CA ASN A 536 -20.13 3.92 -22.59
C ASN A 536 -19.65 4.02 -24.05
N ARG A 537 -19.50 5.24 -24.59
CA ARG A 537 -19.07 5.53 -25.97
C ARG A 537 -20.00 4.92 -27.01
N ASN A 538 -21.30 4.89 -26.74
CA ASN A 538 -22.32 4.37 -27.65
C ASN A 538 -22.79 5.43 -28.67
N GLY A 539 -22.39 6.69 -28.51
CA GLY A 539 -22.77 7.82 -29.38
C GLY A 539 -24.09 8.49 -28.99
N GLU A 540 -24.69 8.11 -27.86
CA GLU A 540 -25.90 8.67 -27.28
C GLU A 540 -25.60 9.20 -25.87
N PHE A 541 -26.43 10.11 -25.36
CA PHE A 541 -26.39 10.54 -23.96
C PHE A 541 -27.63 10.00 -23.26
N ASP A 542 -27.46 8.92 -22.51
CA ASP A 542 -28.48 8.17 -21.83
C ASP A 542 -29.02 8.92 -20.59
N ALA A 543 -30.34 9.02 -20.48
CA ALA A 543 -30.99 9.58 -19.29
C ALA A 543 -30.93 8.64 -18.08
N GLY A 544 -30.65 7.35 -18.32
CA GLY A 544 -30.48 6.33 -17.30
C GLY A 544 -29.02 6.21 -16.84
N LYS A 545 -28.75 5.20 -16.03
CA LYS A 545 -27.38 4.84 -15.68
C LYS A 545 -26.81 3.84 -16.68
N VAL A 546 -25.52 3.97 -16.97
CA VAL A 546 -24.80 3.16 -17.96
C VAL A 546 -23.71 2.33 -17.28
N ARG A 547 -23.31 1.26 -17.96
CA ARG A 547 -22.21 0.40 -17.56
C ARG A 547 -21.08 0.52 -18.57
N ALA A 548 -19.91 0.99 -18.14
CA ALA A 548 -18.79 1.30 -19.02
C ALA A 548 -17.43 1.24 -18.34
N ASP A 549 -16.43 0.78 -19.07
CA ASP A 549 -15.03 0.88 -18.66
C ASP A 549 -14.54 2.31 -18.93
N ILE A 550 -14.36 3.07 -17.85
CA ILE A 550 -13.95 4.47 -17.92
C ILE A 550 -12.48 4.65 -17.56
N ASN A 551 -11.83 3.62 -17.00
CA ASN A 551 -10.45 3.69 -16.53
C ASN A 551 -9.40 3.31 -17.61
N THR A 552 -9.77 3.29 -18.88
CA THR A 552 -9.00 2.75 -20.03
C THR A 552 -7.87 3.64 -20.58
N ALA A 553 -7.14 4.40 -19.78
CA ALA A 553 -6.15 5.36 -20.30
C ALA A 553 -4.93 4.68 -20.96
N TYR A 554 -4.25 3.78 -20.25
CA TYR A 554 -3.10 3.02 -20.77
C TYR A 554 -3.46 1.56 -21.06
N SER A 555 -4.32 1.01 -20.22
CA SER A 555 -4.74 -0.38 -20.27
C SER A 555 -6.06 -0.56 -19.53
N THR A 556 -6.68 -1.72 -19.74
CA THR A 556 -7.87 -2.20 -19.06
C THR A 556 -7.48 -3.38 -18.18
N SER A 557 -7.99 -3.42 -16.95
CA SER A 557 -7.88 -4.60 -16.09
C SER A 557 -8.89 -5.67 -16.53
N GLY A 558 -8.44 -6.86 -16.91
CA GLY A 558 -9.36 -7.99 -17.14
C GLY A 558 -9.93 -8.61 -15.86
N GLY A 559 -9.69 -7.98 -14.70
CA GLY A 559 -9.91 -8.52 -13.36
C GLY A 559 -8.67 -9.19 -12.77
N GLU A 560 -8.86 -9.94 -11.69
CA GLU A 560 -7.75 -10.66 -11.06
C GLU A 560 -7.14 -11.72 -11.99
N ARG A 561 -5.82 -11.77 -11.96
CA ARG A 561 -4.97 -12.63 -12.78
C ARG A 561 -4.75 -13.99 -12.13
N SER A 562 -5.44 -15.05 -12.57
CA SER A 562 -5.30 -16.39 -11.98
C SER A 562 -4.60 -17.38 -12.91
N THR A 563 -3.49 -17.97 -12.48
CA THR A 563 -2.86 -19.11 -13.16
C THR A 563 -3.48 -20.41 -12.63
N ILE A 564 -4.07 -21.20 -13.52
CA ILE A 564 -4.83 -22.41 -13.14
C ILE A 564 -4.26 -23.70 -13.73
N GLY A 565 -3.16 -23.65 -14.47
CA GLY A 565 -2.54 -24.82 -15.07
C GLY A 565 -1.55 -24.46 -16.18
N LYS A 566 -1.36 -25.37 -17.14
CA LYS A 566 -0.54 -25.14 -18.33
C LYS A 566 -1.27 -25.55 -19.61
N THR A 567 -0.96 -24.88 -20.72
CA THR A 567 -1.50 -25.24 -22.04
C THR A 567 -0.48 -25.01 -23.15
N ILE A 568 -0.39 -25.92 -24.11
CA ILE A 568 0.52 -25.82 -25.27
C ILE A 568 -0.17 -25.37 -26.56
N PHE A 569 -1.49 -25.17 -26.54
CA PHE A 569 -2.30 -24.56 -27.60
C PHE A 569 -3.20 -23.47 -27.00
N ALA A 570 -3.87 -22.70 -27.86
CA ALA A 570 -4.84 -21.69 -27.43
C ALA A 570 -5.92 -22.30 -26.53
N PRO A 571 -6.19 -21.71 -25.35
CA PRO A 571 -7.37 -22.06 -24.58
C PRO A 571 -8.65 -21.62 -25.30
N THR A 572 -9.76 -22.30 -25.03
CA THR A 572 -11.06 -21.95 -25.59
C THR A 572 -12.17 -22.10 -24.55
N PHE A 573 -13.11 -21.17 -24.54
CA PHE A 573 -14.26 -21.22 -23.64
C PHE A 573 -15.54 -21.57 -24.37
N THR A 574 -16.47 -22.08 -23.59
CA THR A 574 -17.87 -22.21 -23.97
C THR A 574 -18.76 -22.03 -22.74
N VAL A 575 -19.98 -21.56 -22.95
CA VAL A 575 -21.00 -21.42 -21.91
C VAL A 575 -22.22 -22.24 -22.30
N LEU A 576 -22.73 -23.02 -21.35
CA LEU A 576 -23.90 -23.86 -21.49
C LEU A 576 -24.87 -23.57 -20.34
N GLY A 577 -25.96 -22.85 -20.63
CA GLY A 577 -26.81 -22.32 -19.58
C GLY A 577 -26.01 -21.41 -18.65
N ASP A 578 -25.92 -21.76 -17.36
CA ASP A 578 -25.17 -21.02 -16.36
C ASP A 578 -23.73 -21.54 -16.12
N ASP A 579 -23.35 -22.63 -16.81
CA ASP A 579 -22.04 -23.27 -16.65
C ASP A 579 -21.06 -22.78 -17.71
N ALA A 580 -19.93 -22.21 -17.26
CA ALA A 580 -18.80 -21.91 -18.11
C ALA A 580 -17.76 -23.04 -18.08
N TRP A 581 -17.24 -23.37 -19.27
CA TRP A 581 -16.29 -24.45 -19.49
C TRP A 581 -15.08 -23.91 -20.24
N LEU A 582 -13.89 -24.25 -19.74
CA LEU A 582 -12.61 -23.97 -20.36
C LEU A 582 -12.03 -25.27 -20.89
N LEU A 583 -11.61 -25.30 -22.15
CA LEU A 583 -10.87 -26.41 -22.73
C LEU A 583 -9.45 -25.95 -23.08
N SER A 584 -8.48 -26.83 -22.80
CA SER A 584 -7.06 -26.61 -23.03
C SER A 584 -6.38 -27.91 -23.46
N VAL A 585 -5.16 -27.81 -23.99
CA VAL A 585 -4.33 -28.98 -24.29
C VAL A 585 -3.13 -28.97 -23.36
N ASP A 586 -3.04 -29.97 -22.50
CA ASP A 586 -1.97 -30.07 -21.52
C ASP A 586 -0.58 -30.28 -22.19
N PRO A 587 0.53 -30.12 -21.46
CA PRO A 587 1.87 -30.37 -22.01
C PRO A 587 2.13 -31.82 -22.49
N ALA A 588 1.30 -32.78 -22.11
CA ALA A 588 1.35 -34.16 -22.58
C ALA A 588 0.56 -34.38 -23.88
N GLY A 589 -0.14 -33.36 -24.39
CA GLY A 589 -0.93 -33.42 -25.61
C GLY A 589 -2.35 -33.95 -25.41
N ASN A 590 -2.85 -34.02 -24.17
CA ASN A 590 -4.23 -34.40 -23.88
C ASN A 590 -5.14 -33.18 -23.91
N LEU A 591 -6.32 -33.35 -24.49
CA LEU A 591 -7.40 -32.39 -24.35
C LEU A 591 -7.96 -32.54 -22.93
N GLU A 592 -8.09 -31.43 -22.23
CA GLU A 592 -8.69 -31.37 -20.91
C GLU A 592 -9.75 -30.27 -20.85
N CYS A 593 -10.62 -30.35 -19.85
CA CYS A 593 -11.59 -29.31 -19.56
C CYS A 593 -11.66 -28.96 -18.08
N ARG A 594 -12.09 -27.74 -17.77
CA ARG A 594 -12.38 -27.26 -16.43
C ARG A 594 -13.74 -26.59 -16.41
N ARG A 595 -14.48 -26.79 -15.32
CA ARG A 595 -15.73 -26.05 -15.07
C ARG A 595 -15.45 -24.86 -14.18
N TYR A 596 -16.05 -23.73 -14.49
CA TYR A 596 -16.06 -22.58 -13.59
C TYR A 596 -16.88 -22.91 -12.33
N ALA A 597 -16.34 -22.60 -11.16
CA ALA A 597 -16.98 -22.88 -9.87
C ALA A 597 -17.61 -21.62 -9.24
N GLY A 598 -17.55 -20.47 -9.92
CA GLY A 598 -17.96 -19.19 -9.35
C GLY A 598 -16.84 -18.55 -8.54
N GLU A 599 -17.02 -17.26 -8.19
CA GLU A 599 -16.11 -16.51 -7.31
C GLU A 599 -14.63 -16.64 -7.71
N ARG A 600 -14.34 -16.51 -9.01
CA ARG A 600 -12.99 -16.60 -9.58
C ARG A 600 -12.30 -17.97 -9.44
N ARG A 601 -13.02 -19.02 -9.03
CA ARG A 601 -12.48 -20.37 -8.82
C ARG A 601 -12.81 -21.31 -9.98
N TRP A 602 -11.88 -22.23 -10.26
CA TRP A 602 -11.99 -23.26 -11.28
C TRP A 602 -11.88 -24.64 -10.65
N LYS A 603 -12.65 -25.61 -11.17
CA LYS A 603 -12.50 -27.00 -10.76
C LYS A 603 -11.20 -27.61 -11.30
N GLU A 604 -10.82 -28.74 -10.71
CA GLU A 604 -9.74 -29.60 -11.22
C GLU A 604 -10.00 -30.02 -12.67
N PRO A 605 -8.94 -30.18 -13.48
CA PRO A 605 -9.09 -30.54 -14.88
C PRO A 605 -9.57 -31.98 -15.04
N VAL A 606 -10.47 -32.19 -15.99
CA VAL A 606 -10.92 -33.51 -16.44
C VAL A 606 -10.31 -33.79 -17.80
N SER A 607 -9.50 -34.84 -17.91
CA SER A 607 -8.92 -35.28 -19.19
C SER A 607 -10.00 -35.89 -20.09
N LEU A 608 -10.03 -35.45 -21.34
CA LEU A 608 -10.89 -35.95 -22.41
C LEU A 608 -10.14 -36.92 -23.35
N GLY A 609 -8.87 -37.23 -23.04
CA GLY A 609 -7.99 -38.09 -23.82
C GLY A 609 -7.07 -37.33 -24.78
N ALA A 610 -6.30 -38.08 -25.58
CA ALA A 610 -5.31 -37.51 -26.49
C ALA A 610 -5.96 -36.59 -27.54
N ALA A 611 -5.53 -35.32 -27.59
CA ALA A 611 -6.08 -34.36 -28.53
C ALA A 611 -5.64 -34.66 -29.98
N ASN A 612 -4.40 -35.13 -30.15
CA ASN A 612 -3.73 -35.25 -31.46
C ASN A 612 -3.80 -33.96 -32.29
N ALA A 613 -3.81 -32.81 -31.60
CA ALA A 613 -3.98 -31.50 -32.19
C ALA A 613 -2.75 -31.10 -33.02
N THR A 614 -2.97 -30.63 -34.24
CA THR A 614 -1.93 -30.06 -35.11
C THR A 614 -1.95 -28.54 -35.15
N SER A 615 -3.05 -27.92 -34.68
CA SER A 615 -3.21 -26.47 -34.48
C SER A 615 -4.22 -26.22 -33.35
N ASP A 616 -4.50 -24.95 -33.07
CA ASP A 616 -5.33 -24.50 -31.96
C ASP A 616 -6.79 -25.00 -32.05
N PRO A 617 -7.26 -25.82 -31.07
CA PRO A 617 -8.66 -26.22 -30.98
C PRO A 617 -9.60 -25.03 -30.78
N PHE A 618 -10.89 -25.25 -31.03
CA PHE A 618 -11.94 -24.27 -30.78
C PHE A 618 -13.20 -24.96 -30.23
N ALA A 619 -13.76 -24.43 -29.14
CA ALA A 619 -15.00 -24.92 -28.55
C ALA A 619 -16.11 -23.87 -28.63
N ILE A 620 -17.34 -24.33 -28.76
CA ILE A 620 -18.54 -23.48 -28.75
C ILE A 620 -19.72 -24.23 -28.16
N GLY A 621 -20.59 -23.48 -27.47
CA GLY A 621 -21.83 -23.97 -26.89
C GLY A 621 -22.93 -23.77 -27.91
N PHE A 622 -23.61 -24.85 -28.30
CA PHE A 622 -24.69 -24.78 -29.26
C PHE A 622 -25.65 -25.96 -29.07
N ASP A 623 -26.95 -25.69 -29.10
CA ASP A 623 -28.02 -26.69 -28.97
C ASP A 623 -27.85 -27.60 -27.73
N SER A 624 -27.65 -26.98 -26.57
CA SER A 624 -27.43 -27.67 -25.28
C SER A 624 -26.24 -28.64 -25.26
N ARG A 625 -25.27 -28.46 -26.17
CA ARG A 625 -24.05 -29.26 -26.25
C ARG A 625 -22.81 -28.37 -26.35
N VAL A 626 -21.71 -28.87 -25.82
CA VAL A 626 -20.37 -28.39 -26.16
C VAL A 626 -19.94 -29.06 -27.45
N TRP A 627 -19.51 -28.27 -28.42
CA TRP A 627 -18.88 -28.72 -29.65
C TRP A 627 -17.42 -28.30 -29.63
N CYS A 628 -16.51 -29.27 -29.67
CA CYS A 628 -15.07 -29.02 -29.73
C CYS A 628 -14.52 -29.48 -31.07
N CYS A 629 -13.98 -28.55 -31.85
CA CYS A 629 -13.32 -28.80 -33.11
C CYS A 629 -11.80 -28.83 -32.91
N VAL A 630 -11.18 -29.95 -33.23
CA VAL A 630 -9.75 -30.19 -33.02
C VAL A 630 -9.08 -30.44 -34.38
N PRO A 631 -8.23 -29.52 -34.88
CA PRO A 631 -7.43 -29.78 -36.07
C PRO A 631 -6.49 -30.97 -35.85
N THR A 632 -6.59 -32.01 -36.68
CA THR A 632 -5.71 -33.19 -36.61
C THR A 632 -5.10 -33.51 -37.98
N LYS A 633 -4.20 -34.50 -38.04
CA LYS A 633 -3.63 -34.98 -39.31
C LYS A 633 -4.67 -35.51 -40.31
N GLU A 634 -5.79 -36.05 -39.81
CA GLU A 634 -6.88 -36.59 -40.64
C GLU A 634 -7.83 -35.50 -41.18
N GLY A 635 -7.76 -34.29 -40.61
CA GLY A 635 -8.76 -33.24 -40.74
C GLY A 635 -9.21 -32.73 -39.37
N VAL A 636 -10.16 -31.80 -39.37
CA VAL A 636 -10.76 -31.26 -38.14
C VAL A 636 -11.71 -32.29 -37.56
N ALA A 637 -11.30 -32.93 -36.46
CA ALA A 637 -12.13 -33.84 -35.69
C ALA A 637 -13.15 -33.02 -34.87
N VAL A 638 -14.37 -33.52 -34.78
CA VAL A 638 -15.42 -32.91 -33.97
C VAL A 638 -15.79 -33.83 -32.82
N LEU A 639 -15.75 -33.28 -31.61
CA LEU A 639 -16.21 -33.91 -30.38
C LEU A 639 -17.45 -33.16 -29.89
N SER A 640 -18.45 -33.85 -29.36
CA SER A 640 -19.61 -33.20 -28.78
C SER A 640 -20.16 -33.91 -27.55
N GLY A 641 -20.78 -33.15 -26.65
CA GLY A 641 -21.38 -33.71 -25.43
C GLY A 641 -22.33 -32.74 -24.75
N ALA A 642 -23.22 -33.25 -23.91
CA ALA A 642 -24.14 -32.42 -23.11
C ALA A 642 -23.45 -31.64 -21.98
N SER A 643 -22.15 -31.88 -21.76
CA SER A 643 -21.30 -31.17 -20.80
C SER A 643 -19.87 -31.10 -21.33
N GLY A 644 -19.02 -30.29 -20.70
CA GLY A 644 -17.59 -30.25 -21.03
C GLY A 644 -16.80 -31.49 -20.57
N GLU A 645 -17.26 -32.21 -19.54
CA GLU A 645 -16.51 -33.30 -18.87
C GLU A 645 -16.46 -34.61 -19.66
N LYS A 646 -17.34 -34.77 -20.64
CA LYS A 646 -17.36 -35.95 -21.52
C LYS A 646 -17.84 -35.55 -22.91
N LEU A 647 -16.96 -35.70 -23.89
CA LEU A 647 -17.24 -35.44 -25.29
C LEU A 647 -17.06 -36.72 -26.11
N ASP A 648 -18.08 -37.07 -26.89
CA ASP A 648 -18.05 -38.21 -27.81
C ASP A 648 -17.57 -37.74 -29.20
N ARG A 649 -16.81 -38.59 -29.90
CA ARG A 649 -16.33 -38.27 -31.26
C ARG A 649 -17.47 -38.40 -32.26
N GLU A 650 -17.81 -37.30 -32.93
CA GLU A 650 -18.85 -37.23 -33.96
C GLU A 650 -18.31 -37.63 -35.34
N GLY A 651 -17.04 -37.32 -35.62
CA GLY A 651 -16.41 -37.59 -36.91
C GLY A 651 -15.35 -36.56 -37.28
N VAL A 652 -15.01 -36.49 -38.57
CA VAL A 652 -14.07 -35.53 -39.15
C VAL A 652 -14.81 -34.70 -40.19
N LEU A 653 -14.57 -33.38 -40.20
CA LEU A 653 -15.21 -32.48 -41.15
C LEU A 653 -14.70 -32.74 -42.59
N PRO A 654 -15.58 -32.65 -43.60
CA PRO A 654 -15.19 -32.91 -44.99
C PRO A 654 -14.14 -31.89 -45.48
N ASP A 655 -13.14 -32.36 -46.23
CA ASP A 655 -12.10 -31.55 -46.87
C ASP A 655 -11.36 -30.59 -45.93
N SER A 656 -11.13 -31.04 -44.70
CA SER A 656 -10.58 -30.21 -43.62
C SER A 656 -9.12 -30.50 -43.24
N ALA A 657 -8.45 -31.38 -43.99
CA ALA A 657 -7.06 -31.75 -43.73
C ALA A 657 -6.12 -30.54 -43.86
N GLY A 658 -5.32 -30.29 -42.82
CA GLY A 658 -4.37 -29.17 -42.77
C GLY A 658 -5.02 -27.79 -42.65
N LEU A 659 -6.32 -27.72 -42.35
CA LEU A 659 -7.03 -26.47 -42.11
C LEU A 659 -7.09 -26.15 -40.62
N ASP A 660 -7.11 -24.86 -40.31
CA ASP A 660 -7.36 -24.35 -38.97
C ASP A 660 -8.85 -24.00 -38.79
N VAL A 661 -9.30 -23.85 -37.55
CA VAL A 661 -10.73 -23.80 -37.23
C VAL A 661 -11.13 -22.60 -36.38
N SER A 662 -12.34 -22.12 -36.62
CA SER A 662 -13.15 -21.33 -35.69
C SER A 662 -14.62 -21.72 -35.85
N ALA A 663 -15.49 -21.31 -34.93
CA ALA A 663 -16.91 -21.62 -35.02
C ALA A 663 -17.78 -20.48 -34.50
N VAL A 664 -19.02 -20.44 -34.97
CA VAL A 664 -20.03 -19.45 -34.58
C VAL A 664 -21.41 -20.09 -34.60
N ALA A 665 -22.23 -19.76 -33.61
CA ALA A 665 -23.67 -19.98 -33.66
C ALA A 665 -24.26 -18.81 -34.47
N TYR A 666 -24.79 -19.11 -35.65
CA TYR A 666 -25.29 -18.10 -36.58
C TYR A 666 -26.73 -18.45 -36.99
N ARG A 667 -27.68 -17.58 -36.64
CA ARG A 667 -29.11 -17.71 -36.99
C ARG A 667 -29.70 -19.08 -36.62
N GLY A 668 -29.28 -19.62 -35.48
CA GLY A 668 -29.73 -20.92 -34.99
C GLY A 668 -29.10 -22.13 -35.70
N GLU A 669 -28.05 -21.93 -36.49
CA GLU A 669 -27.21 -23.01 -37.05
C GLU A 669 -25.79 -22.95 -36.45
N LEU A 670 -25.15 -24.11 -36.28
CA LEU A 670 -23.73 -24.18 -35.98
C LEU A 670 -22.93 -24.13 -37.28
N LEU A 671 -22.14 -23.07 -37.44
CA LEU A 671 -21.24 -22.87 -38.56
C LEU A 671 -19.79 -23.03 -38.07
N VAL A 672 -19.05 -23.95 -38.69
CA VAL A 672 -17.62 -24.13 -38.46
C VAL A 672 -16.87 -23.55 -39.66
N LEU A 673 -16.00 -22.57 -39.39
CA LEU A 673 -15.15 -21.94 -40.38
C LEU A 673 -13.83 -22.71 -40.47
N LEU A 674 -13.41 -22.98 -41.70
CA LEU A 674 -12.20 -23.70 -42.02
C LEU A 674 -11.29 -22.79 -42.84
N TRP A 675 -10.11 -22.50 -42.29
CA TRP A 675 -9.12 -21.62 -42.91
C TRP A 675 -7.93 -22.39 -43.45
N SER A 676 -7.53 -22.07 -44.68
CA SER A 676 -6.33 -22.66 -45.30
C SER A 676 -5.09 -21.80 -45.04
N PRO A 677 -4.08 -22.31 -44.31
CA PRO A 677 -2.83 -21.58 -44.13
C PRO A 677 -2.09 -21.33 -45.44
N LYS A 678 -2.26 -22.22 -46.43
CA LYS A 678 -1.64 -22.16 -47.75
C LYS A 678 -2.34 -21.17 -48.68
N GLU A 679 -3.65 -21.33 -48.85
CA GLU A 679 -4.43 -20.55 -49.83
C GLU A 679 -4.96 -19.23 -49.26
N LYS A 680 -4.88 -19.07 -47.94
CA LYS A 680 -5.45 -17.95 -47.17
C LYS A 680 -6.96 -17.80 -47.34
N SER A 681 -7.63 -18.83 -47.86
CA SER A 681 -9.07 -18.85 -48.10
C SER A 681 -9.84 -19.29 -46.85
N ILE A 682 -11.09 -18.85 -46.77
CA ILE A 682 -12.04 -19.25 -45.74
C ILE A 682 -13.15 -20.05 -46.42
N SER A 683 -13.42 -21.23 -45.89
CA SER A 683 -14.59 -22.04 -46.24
C SER A 683 -15.41 -22.31 -44.98
N ALA A 684 -16.63 -22.80 -45.11
CA ALA A 684 -17.46 -23.10 -43.96
C ALA A 684 -18.27 -24.38 -44.15
N VAL A 685 -18.50 -25.09 -43.05
CA VAL A 685 -19.41 -26.23 -42.97
C VAL A 685 -20.43 -25.96 -41.90
N LYS A 686 -21.68 -26.26 -42.21
CA LYS A 686 -22.80 -26.11 -41.28
C LYS A 686 -23.34 -27.45 -40.83
N ARG A 687 -23.82 -27.50 -39.60
CA ARG A 687 -24.47 -28.68 -39.03
C ARG A 687 -25.90 -28.81 -39.58
N THR A 688 -26.23 -29.94 -40.19
CA THR A 688 -27.59 -30.23 -40.72
C THR A 688 -28.11 -31.56 -40.19
N GLY A 689 -29.22 -31.56 -39.45
CA GLY A 689 -29.87 -32.79 -38.93
C GLY A 689 -28.90 -33.71 -38.16
N ARG A 690 -28.33 -34.74 -38.81
CA ARG A 690 -27.30 -35.64 -38.26
C ARG A 690 -25.87 -35.54 -38.87
N GLY A 691 -25.65 -34.70 -39.88
CA GLY A 691 -24.34 -34.56 -40.54
C GLY A 691 -23.84 -33.12 -40.70
N TRP A 692 -22.82 -32.97 -41.56
CA TRP A 692 -22.16 -31.72 -41.90
C TRP A 692 -22.27 -31.47 -43.40
N SER A 693 -22.61 -30.24 -43.79
CA SER A 693 -22.74 -29.83 -45.19
C SER A 693 -21.98 -28.53 -45.45
N ARG A 694 -21.40 -28.39 -46.64
CA ARG A 694 -20.72 -27.13 -47.02
C ARG A 694 -21.68 -25.96 -47.05
N SER A 695 -21.16 -24.80 -46.66
CA SER A 695 -21.79 -23.49 -46.88
C SER A 695 -20.96 -22.70 -47.89
N VAL A 696 -21.63 -21.92 -48.74
CA VAL A 696 -20.97 -21.11 -49.78
C VAL A 696 -20.47 -19.82 -49.16
N MET A 697 -19.15 -19.69 -49.07
CA MET A 697 -18.48 -18.48 -48.62
C MET A 697 -18.03 -17.62 -49.82
N PRO A 698 -18.13 -16.28 -49.74
CA PRO A 698 -17.54 -15.39 -50.72
C PRO A 698 -16.01 -15.52 -50.70
N PRO A 699 -15.30 -15.07 -51.75
CA PRO A 699 -13.85 -15.22 -51.88
C PRO A 699 -13.05 -14.26 -50.97
N VAL A 700 -13.33 -14.29 -49.67
CA VAL A 700 -12.62 -13.54 -48.63
C VAL A 700 -11.33 -14.29 -48.28
N LYS A 701 -10.22 -13.54 -48.24
CA LYS A 701 -8.92 -14.04 -47.81
C LYS A 701 -8.52 -13.46 -46.46
N SER A 702 -7.71 -14.21 -45.71
CA SER A 702 -7.16 -13.80 -44.43
C SER A 702 -5.77 -14.40 -44.22
N GLU A 703 -4.82 -13.60 -43.75
CA GLU A 703 -3.46 -14.03 -43.39
C GLU A 703 -3.43 -14.92 -42.13
N ILE A 704 -4.48 -14.86 -41.32
CA ILE A 704 -4.70 -15.60 -40.06
C ILE A 704 -6.02 -16.39 -40.09
N PRO A 705 -6.22 -17.39 -39.21
CA PRO A 705 -7.55 -17.98 -39.01
C PRO A 705 -8.57 -16.90 -38.58
N PRO A 706 -9.79 -16.87 -39.15
CA PRO A 706 -10.75 -15.82 -38.85
C PRO A 706 -11.41 -16.01 -37.48
N GLY A 707 -11.69 -14.91 -36.78
CA GLY A 707 -12.70 -14.88 -35.71
C GLY A 707 -14.08 -14.66 -36.30
N ALA A 708 -15.14 -15.05 -35.59
CA ALA A 708 -16.50 -14.89 -36.08
C ALA A 708 -17.52 -14.62 -34.97
N ALA A 709 -18.53 -13.82 -35.30
CA ALA A 709 -19.68 -13.52 -34.45
C ALA A 709 -20.91 -13.27 -35.32
N GLU A 710 -22.10 -13.45 -34.76
CA GLU A 710 -23.34 -12.97 -35.38
C GLU A 710 -23.60 -11.53 -34.93
N ASP A 711 -23.81 -10.63 -35.88
CA ASP A 711 -24.50 -9.37 -35.59
C ASP A 711 -25.98 -9.68 -35.45
N THR A 712 -26.46 -9.77 -34.21
CA THR A 712 -27.83 -10.16 -33.88
C THR A 712 -28.85 -9.07 -34.16
N ILE A 713 -28.42 -7.84 -34.49
CA ILE A 713 -29.29 -6.74 -34.90
C ILE A 713 -29.58 -6.83 -36.41
N SER A 714 -28.53 -6.96 -37.22
CA SER A 714 -28.65 -6.99 -38.68
C SER A 714 -28.81 -8.40 -39.27
N GLY A 715 -28.52 -9.44 -38.49
CA GLY A 715 -28.49 -10.84 -38.92
C GLY A 715 -27.31 -11.16 -39.85
N GLN A 716 -26.26 -10.35 -39.82
CA GLN A 716 -25.04 -10.54 -40.63
C GLN A 716 -24.02 -11.41 -39.90
N LEU A 717 -23.23 -12.17 -40.66
CA LEU A 717 -22.05 -12.86 -40.14
C LEU A 717 -20.86 -11.91 -40.14
N LEU A 718 -20.26 -11.70 -38.97
CA LEU A 718 -19.04 -10.92 -38.80
C LEU A 718 -17.83 -11.84 -38.92
N LEU A 719 -16.82 -11.41 -39.69
CA LEU A 719 -15.52 -12.07 -39.75
C LEU A 719 -14.42 -11.08 -39.35
N GLY A 720 -13.60 -11.50 -38.38
CA GLY A 720 -12.40 -10.80 -37.95
C GLY A 720 -11.20 -11.43 -38.63
N ILE A 721 -10.53 -10.69 -39.51
CA ILE A 721 -9.44 -11.19 -40.35
C ILE A 721 -8.20 -10.30 -40.21
N ALA A 722 -7.10 -10.75 -40.81
CA ALA A 722 -5.94 -9.90 -41.05
C ALA A 722 -5.53 -9.92 -42.52
N GLU A 723 -5.10 -8.76 -43.03
CA GLU A 723 -4.61 -8.57 -44.39
C GLU A 723 -3.48 -7.54 -44.39
N ASN A 724 -2.72 -7.44 -45.49
CA ASN A 724 -1.71 -6.40 -45.69
C ASN A 724 -0.69 -6.34 -44.54
N LYS A 725 -0.02 -7.47 -44.28
CA LYS A 725 0.99 -7.62 -43.21
C LYS A 725 0.37 -7.59 -41.82
N GLY A 726 -0.69 -8.35 -41.62
CA GLY A 726 -1.31 -8.56 -40.31
C GLY A 726 -2.28 -7.47 -39.87
N ARG A 727 -2.59 -6.46 -40.68
CA ARG A 727 -3.53 -5.39 -40.30
C ARG A 727 -4.93 -5.96 -40.10
N TRP A 728 -5.57 -5.59 -38.99
CA TRP A 728 -6.88 -6.12 -38.61
C TRP A 728 -8.02 -5.52 -39.40
N ARG A 729 -8.97 -6.38 -39.78
CA ARG A 729 -10.12 -5.99 -40.60
C ARG A 729 -11.38 -6.72 -40.16
N LEU A 730 -12.49 -5.98 -40.11
CA LEU A 730 -13.83 -6.52 -39.93
C LEU A 730 -14.51 -6.64 -41.30
N VAL A 731 -15.02 -7.83 -41.61
CA VAL A 731 -15.82 -8.09 -42.81
C VAL A 731 -17.22 -8.47 -42.38
N ARG A 732 -18.23 -7.80 -42.93
CA ARG A 732 -19.64 -8.10 -42.70
C ARG A 732 -20.19 -8.87 -43.88
N LEU A 733 -20.80 -10.01 -43.63
CA LEU A 733 -21.38 -10.89 -44.64
C LEU A 733 -22.90 -10.93 -44.49
N ALA A 734 -23.62 -10.52 -45.53
CA ALA A 734 -25.06 -10.68 -45.60
C ALA A 734 -25.43 -12.10 -46.06
N PRO A 735 -26.56 -12.65 -45.59
CA PRO A 735 -27.09 -13.91 -46.11
C PRO A 735 -27.47 -13.75 -47.59
N GLY A 736 -26.91 -14.59 -48.44
CA GLY A 736 -27.21 -14.64 -49.88
C GLY A 736 -28.51 -15.39 -50.18
N ARG A 737 -29.08 -15.16 -51.38
CA ARG A 737 -30.37 -15.76 -51.79
C ARG A 737 -30.34 -17.29 -51.89
N ASP A 738 -29.17 -17.86 -52.18
CA ASP A 738 -28.99 -19.31 -52.37
C ASP A 738 -28.52 -20.03 -51.09
N GLY A 739 -28.64 -19.39 -49.91
CA GLY A 739 -28.20 -19.95 -48.63
C GLY A 739 -26.69 -19.85 -48.37
N GLY A 740 -25.97 -19.09 -49.20
CA GLY A 740 -24.57 -18.69 -49.01
C GLY A 740 -24.42 -17.31 -48.38
N PHE A 741 -23.28 -16.66 -48.60
CA PHE A 741 -22.97 -15.34 -48.08
C PHE A 741 -22.48 -14.37 -49.16
N GLU A 742 -22.79 -13.09 -49.01
CA GLU A 742 -22.30 -11.99 -49.85
C GLU A 742 -21.59 -10.95 -48.98
N VAL A 743 -20.52 -10.33 -49.49
CA VAL A 743 -19.81 -9.28 -48.75
C VAL A 743 -20.65 -8.01 -48.73
N ALA A 744 -21.11 -7.61 -47.54
CA ALA A 744 -21.90 -6.41 -47.33
C ALA A 744 -21.02 -5.19 -47.02
N ASP A 745 -20.00 -5.36 -46.18
CA ASP A 745 -19.09 -4.29 -45.77
C ASP A 745 -17.71 -4.82 -45.41
N ARG A 746 -16.69 -3.95 -45.48
CA ARG A 746 -15.30 -4.28 -45.21
C ARG A 746 -14.52 -3.08 -44.66
N ARG A 747 -14.19 -3.09 -43.37
CA ARG A 747 -13.53 -1.95 -42.68
C ARG A 747 -12.29 -2.34 -41.92
N TRP A 748 -11.29 -1.46 -41.92
CA TRP A 748 -10.10 -1.60 -41.08
C TRP A 748 -10.47 -1.33 -39.62
N ALA A 749 -9.96 -2.15 -38.71
CA ALA A 749 -10.02 -1.80 -37.29
C ALA A 749 -9.14 -0.56 -37.06
N GLY A 750 -9.70 0.51 -36.50
CA GLY A 750 -9.01 1.80 -36.35
C GLY A 750 -8.96 2.68 -37.60
N GLY A 751 -9.62 2.27 -38.69
CA GLY A 751 -9.65 3.01 -39.95
C GLY A 751 -8.40 2.87 -40.83
N GLU A 752 -8.43 3.49 -42.02
CA GLU A 752 -7.39 3.32 -43.07
C GLU A 752 -5.97 3.67 -42.60
N LYS A 753 -5.84 4.63 -41.68
CA LYS A 753 -4.55 5.11 -41.17
C LYS A 753 -4.05 4.32 -39.95
N SER A 754 -4.84 3.39 -39.40
CA SER A 754 -4.39 2.61 -38.26
C SER A 754 -3.23 1.69 -38.64
N GLY A 755 -2.29 1.53 -37.72
CA GLY A 755 -1.26 0.49 -37.80
C GLY A 755 -1.62 -0.79 -37.05
N TRP A 756 -2.88 -0.94 -36.60
CA TRP A 756 -3.27 -2.02 -35.69
C TRP A 756 -3.21 -3.37 -36.40
N ALA A 757 -2.39 -4.26 -35.86
CA ALA A 757 -2.01 -5.49 -36.52
C ALA A 757 -1.68 -6.62 -35.54
N GLY A 758 -1.89 -7.84 -36.00
CA GLY A 758 -1.62 -9.07 -35.26
C GLY A 758 -1.67 -10.28 -36.17
N ASN A 759 -1.02 -11.36 -35.73
CA ASN A 759 -0.79 -12.56 -36.54
C ASN A 759 -1.32 -13.84 -35.86
N ARG A 760 -2.35 -13.71 -35.03
CA ARG A 760 -3.04 -14.79 -34.31
C ARG A 760 -4.55 -14.66 -34.46
N ARG A 761 -5.27 -15.77 -34.42
CA ARG A 761 -6.75 -15.84 -34.53
C ARG A 761 -7.41 -14.86 -33.53
N PRO A 762 -8.30 -13.95 -33.97
CA PRO A 762 -9.02 -13.07 -33.07
C PRO A 762 -10.25 -13.75 -32.49
N LEU A 763 -10.72 -13.26 -31.33
CA LEU A 763 -12.08 -13.47 -30.86
C LEU A 763 -12.94 -12.31 -31.34
N LEU A 764 -14.15 -12.61 -31.78
CA LEU A 764 -15.16 -11.60 -32.05
C LEU A 764 -16.33 -11.79 -31.10
N PHE A 765 -16.77 -10.69 -30.50
CA PHE A 765 -18.03 -10.61 -29.77
C PHE A 765 -18.87 -9.47 -30.33
N PHE A 766 -20.18 -9.68 -30.33
CA PHE A 766 -21.15 -8.64 -30.63
C PHE A 766 -21.99 -8.38 -29.38
N GLU A 767 -21.90 -7.16 -28.84
CA GLU A 767 -22.66 -6.66 -27.71
C GLU A 767 -23.89 -5.89 -28.22
N THR A 768 -25.02 -6.03 -27.52
CA THR A 768 -26.27 -5.33 -27.81
C THR A 768 -26.85 -4.74 -26.53
N GLY A 769 -27.87 -3.88 -26.67
CA GLY A 769 -28.52 -3.20 -25.56
C GLY A 769 -28.00 -1.78 -25.36
N THR A 770 -28.49 -1.10 -24.32
CA THR A 770 -28.26 0.34 -24.09
C THR A 770 -26.77 0.69 -24.08
N ASN A 771 -25.92 -0.07 -23.38
CA ASN A 771 -24.49 0.24 -23.28
C ASN A 771 -23.74 0.12 -24.61
N ALA A 772 -24.26 -0.65 -25.58
CA ALA A 772 -23.66 -0.85 -26.90
C ALA A 772 -24.24 0.11 -27.96
N GLY A 773 -25.36 0.77 -27.64
CA GLY A 773 -26.05 1.66 -28.56
C GLY A 773 -26.84 0.93 -29.66
N PRO A 774 -27.52 1.70 -30.52
CA PRO A 774 -28.45 1.16 -31.53
C PRO A 774 -27.76 0.37 -32.66
N GLU A 775 -26.48 0.64 -32.94
CA GLU A 775 -25.71 -0.12 -33.94
C GLU A 775 -25.08 -1.40 -33.37
N GLY A 776 -25.18 -1.60 -32.04
CA GLY A 776 -24.43 -2.62 -31.31
C GLY A 776 -22.92 -2.33 -31.30
N ARG A 777 -22.18 -3.18 -30.59
CA ARG A 777 -20.72 -3.02 -30.44
C ARG A 777 -20.00 -4.31 -30.78
N VAL A 778 -18.93 -4.18 -31.56
CA VAL A 778 -18.00 -5.28 -31.86
C VAL A 778 -16.81 -5.17 -30.93
N HIS A 779 -16.45 -6.28 -30.27
CA HIS A 779 -15.16 -6.47 -29.63
C HIS A 779 -14.31 -7.39 -30.51
N PHE A 780 -13.19 -6.86 -31.00
CA PHE A 780 -12.19 -7.59 -31.77
C PHE A 780 -10.99 -7.79 -30.86
N ILE A 781 -10.91 -8.96 -30.22
CA ILE A 781 -9.88 -9.25 -29.23
C ILE A 781 -8.79 -10.12 -29.85
N ALA A 782 -7.55 -9.62 -29.89
CA ALA A 782 -6.45 -10.35 -30.50
C ALA A 782 -5.08 -9.99 -29.90
N PRO A 783 -4.12 -10.94 -29.88
CA PRO A 783 -2.72 -10.63 -29.70
C PRO A 783 -2.20 -9.75 -30.84
N GLY A 784 -1.31 -8.81 -30.51
CA GLY A 784 -0.55 -8.06 -31.48
C GLY A 784 0.41 -8.95 -32.29
N MET A 785 1.36 -8.33 -32.99
CA MET A 785 2.34 -9.07 -33.79
C MET A 785 3.27 -9.91 -32.91
N VAL A 786 3.10 -11.23 -32.93
CA VAL A 786 4.02 -12.17 -32.29
C VAL A 786 5.25 -12.33 -33.19
N GLY A 787 6.35 -11.68 -32.83
CA GLY A 787 7.59 -11.67 -33.60
C GLY A 787 8.45 -12.93 -33.44
N GLU A 788 9.33 -13.19 -34.40
CA GLU A 788 10.23 -14.37 -34.39
C GLU A 788 11.27 -14.34 -33.25
N LYS A 789 11.67 -13.15 -32.79
CA LYS A 789 12.66 -12.98 -31.72
C LYS A 789 12.06 -13.12 -30.32
N ASP A 790 10.91 -12.48 -30.10
CA ASP A 790 10.30 -12.41 -28.77
C ASP A 790 9.30 -13.54 -28.51
N GLY A 791 8.73 -14.13 -29.57
CA GLY A 791 7.83 -15.28 -29.51
C GLY A 791 6.51 -15.04 -28.77
N ARG A 792 6.21 -13.79 -28.39
CA ARG A 792 5.02 -13.37 -27.61
C ARG A 792 4.60 -11.94 -27.95
N ALA A 793 3.36 -11.58 -27.66
CA ALA A 793 2.86 -10.22 -27.80
C ALA A 793 1.80 -9.89 -26.72
N CYS A 794 1.64 -8.61 -26.39
CA CYS A 794 0.44 -8.13 -25.67
C CYS A 794 -0.81 -8.43 -26.50
N PHE A 795 -1.97 -8.47 -25.85
CA PHE A 795 -3.25 -8.60 -26.53
C PHE A 795 -4.19 -7.43 -26.19
N TYR A 796 -5.10 -7.18 -27.12
CA TYR A 796 -5.88 -5.96 -27.18
C TYR A 796 -7.35 -6.26 -27.46
N ASP A 797 -8.25 -5.38 -27.05
CA ASP A 797 -9.63 -5.27 -27.51
C ASP A 797 -9.75 -4.03 -28.40
N ALA A 798 -9.84 -4.25 -29.72
CA ALA A 798 -10.28 -3.22 -30.64
C ALA A 798 -11.81 -3.22 -30.63
N MET A 799 -12.38 -2.17 -30.06
CA MET A 799 -13.80 -2.05 -29.75
C MET A 799 -14.43 -0.97 -30.63
N THR A 800 -15.59 -1.21 -31.23
CA THR A 800 -16.30 -0.14 -31.96
C THR A 800 -16.97 0.83 -30.99
N ILE A 801 -16.95 2.11 -31.33
CA ILE A 801 -17.58 3.20 -30.56
C ILE A 801 -18.46 4.07 -31.48
N GLY A 802 -19.41 4.79 -30.89
CA GLY A 802 -20.30 5.69 -31.62
C GLY A 802 -19.58 6.88 -32.26
N ASP A 803 -18.46 7.32 -31.68
CA ASP A 803 -17.68 8.43 -32.22
C ASP A 803 -16.84 8.04 -33.44
N ARG A 804 -17.41 8.23 -34.63
CA ARG A 804 -16.72 7.97 -35.90
C ARG A 804 -15.60 8.95 -36.22
N ALA A 805 -15.50 10.08 -35.52
CA ALA A 805 -14.36 11.00 -35.70
C ALA A 805 -13.07 10.43 -35.09
N HIS A 806 -13.19 9.50 -34.13
CA HIS A 806 -12.07 8.85 -33.48
C HIS A 806 -11.76 7.49 -34.11
N ASP A 807 -10.60 7.39 -34.78
CA ASP A 807 -10.09 6.16 -35.41
C ASP A 807 -11.16 5.39 -36.23
N ASP A 808 -12.00 6.14 -36.95
CA ASP A 808 -13.12 5.63 -37.76
C ASP A 808 -14.16 4.81 -36.96
N GLY A 809 -14.43 5.22 -35.72
CA GLY A 809 -15.39 4.58 -34.83
C GLY A 809 -14.81 3.41 -34.05
N TRP A 810 -13.52 3.48 -33.70
CA TRP A 810 -12.84 2.43 -32.94
C TRP A 810 -12.05 3.00 -31.75
N LEU A 811 -11.92 2.16 -30.73
CA LEU A 811 -11.04 2.35 -29.58
C LEU A 811 -10.17 1.10 -29.41
N LEU A 812 -8.86 1.27 -29.20
CA LEU A 812 -7.95 0.15 -28.93
C LEU A 812 -7.57 0.12 -27.45
N LYS A 813 -7.96 -0.94 -26.74
CA LYS A 813 -7.63 -1.17 -25.33
C LYS A 813 -6.59 -2.26 -25.21
N LYS A 814 -5.50 -2.02 -24.45
CA LYS A 814 -4.54 -3.08 -24.09
C LYS A 814 -5.01 -3.74 -22.80
N TYR A 815 -4.93 -5.06 -22.70
CA TYR A 815 -5.17 -5.73 -21.43
C TYR A 815 -3.93 -5.66 -20.51
N TYR A 816 -4.14 -5.26 -19.26
CA TYR A 816 -3.13 -5.21 -18.18
C TYR A 816 -1.93 -4.31 -18.45
N ASP A 817 -0.79 -4.86 -18.87
CA ASP A 817 0.50 -4.17 -18.95
C ASP A 817 1.36 -4.78 -20.06
N GLU A 818 2.52 -4.18 -20.35
CA GLU A 818 3.47 -4.67 -21.36
C GLU A 818 4.10 -6.03 -21.04
N TRP A 819 3.90 -6.55 -19.82
CA TRP A 819 4.39 -7.84 -19.37
C TRP A 819 3.36 -8.97 -19.56
N THR A 820 2.11 -8.59 -19.78
CA THR A 820 1.00 -9.54 -19.99
C THR A 820 0.94 -9.95 -21.46
N THR A 821 1.76 -10.94 -21.79
CA THR A 821 1.98 -11.38 -23.17
C THR A 821 1.59 -12.83 -23.40
N THR A 822 1.18 -13.16 -24.63
CA THR A 822 0.79 -14.51 -25.01
C THR A 822 1.42 -14.93 -26.35
N GLN A 823 1.61 -16.24 -26.53
CA GLN A 823 2.17 -16.84 -27.75
C GLN A 823 1.08 -17.35 -28.71
N SER A 824 -0.09 -17.69 -28.16
CA SER A 824 -1.23 -18.27 -28.86
C SER A 824 -2.36 -17.23 -28.99
N PRO A 825 -3.39 -17.52 -29.80
CA PRO A 825 -4.69 -16.88 -29.63
C PRO A 825 -5.17 -16.88 -28.18
N VAL A 826 -6.00 -15.88 -27.85
CA VAL A 826 -6.73 -15.80 -26.58
C VAL A 826 -8.04 -16.58 -26.68
N GLY A 827 -8.50 -17.10 -25.55
CA GLY A 827 -9.82 -17.71 -25.39
C GLY A 827 -10.78 -16.76 -24.67
N GLY A 828 -12.06 -16.77 -25.05
CA GLY A 828 -13.07 -16.01 -24.32
C GLY A 828 -14.49 -16.47 -24.60
N ALA A 829 -15.41 -16.12 -23.70
CA ALA A 829 -16.85 -16.31 -23.87
C ALA A 829 -17.66 -15.30 -23.06
N TRP A 830 -18.83 -14.90 -23.58
CA TRP A 830 -19.83 -14.15 -22.81
C TRP A 830 -20.32 -14.98 -21.63
N TYR A 831 -20.27 -14.41 -20.43
CA TYR A 831 -20.74 -15.02 -19.20
C TYR A 831 -21.33 -13.95 -18.28
N LYS A 832 -22.64 -14.05 -17.98
CA LYS A 832 -23.34 -13.18 -17.03
C LYS A 832 -23.11 -11.67 -17.24
N GLY A 833 -23.14 -11.22 -18.50
CA GLY A 833 -22.99 -9.80 -18.85
C GLY A 833 -21.54 -9.30 -18.95
N ASP A 834 -20.55 -10.20 -18.84
CA ASP A 834 -19.12 -9.88 -19.03
C ASP A 834 -18.43 -10.96 -19.90
N ILE A 835 -17.13 -10.81 -20.11
CA ILE A 835 -16.30 -11.73 -20.89
C ILE A 835 -15.36 -12.48 -19.94
N LEU A 836 -15.42 -13.81 -19.95
CA LEU A 836 -14.33 -14.63 -19.41
C LEU A 836 -13.17 -14.60 -20.39
N LEU A 837 -11.94 -14.45 -19.90
CA LEU A 837 -10.73 -14.41 -20.71
C LEU A 837 -9.74 -15.50 -20.29
N ALA A 838 -9.02 -16.04 -21.25
CA ALA A 838 -7.92 -16.98 -21.02
C ALA A 838 -6.81 -16.76 -22.04
N CYS A 839 -5.57 -16.96 -21.62
CA CYS A 839 -4.45 -16.95 -22.54
C CYS A 839 -3.36 -17.93 -22.09
N ARG A 840 -2.53 -18.33 -23.06
CA ARG A 840 -1.26 -19.01 -22.79
C ARG A 840 -0.24 -17.94 -22.43
N TRP A 841 -0.16 -17.62 -21.15
CA TRP A 841 0.64 -16.51 -20.64
C TRP A 841 2.13 -16.88 -20.55
N TYR A 842 2.96 -15.88 -20.84
CA TYR A 842 4.40 -15.93 -20.67
C TYR A 842 4.83 -14.95 -19.56
N GLY A 843 5.27 -15.48 -18.42
CA GLY A 843 5.54 -14.73 -17.20
C GLY A 843 4.74 -15.29 -16.02
N GLY A 844 5.18 -15.03 -14.77
CA GLY A 844 4.59 -15.57 -13.53
C GLY A 844 5.62 -15.75 -12.41
N ALA A 845 5.17 -16.01 -11.18
CA ALA A 845 6.03 -16.22 -10.00
C ALA A 845 7.11 -17.32 -10.20
N ASP A 846 6.87 -18.22 -11.15
CA ASP A 846 7.71 -19.39 -11.40
C ASP A 846 8.57 -19.26 -12.68
N ALA A 847 8.52 -18.11 -13.38
CA ALA A 847 9.23 -17.83 -14.63
C ALA A 847 9.08 -18.91 -15.74
N SER A 848 8.06 -19.78 -15.65
CA SER A 848 7.90 -20.93 -16.54
C SER A 848 6.98 -20.61 -17.73
N ASN A 849 7.30 -21.14 -18.92
CA ASN A 849 6.48 -21.00 -20.11
C ASN A 849 5.17 -21.80 -19.99
N ASP A 850 4.18 -21.42 -20.81
CA ASP A 850 2.93 -22.15 -21.06
C ASP A 850 1.88 -22.08 -19.94
N ASN A 851 1.93 -21.05 -19.09
CA ASN A 851 0.95 -20.88 -18.02
C ASN A 851 -0.45 -20.65 -18.61
N LEU A 852 -1.44 -21.41 -18.15
CA LEU A 852 -2.85 -21.20 -18.46
C LEU A 852 -3.39 -20.14 -17.50
N PHE A 853 -3.55 -18.95 -18.04
CA PHE A 853 -4.05 -17.77 -17.37
C PHE A 853 -5.55 -17.61 -17.62
N VAL A 854 -6.31 -17.19 -16.60
CA VAL A 854 -7.73 -16.84 -16.70
C VAL A 854 -8.07 -15.54 -15.97
N ALA A 855 -9.12 -14.87 -16.44
CA ALA A 855 -9.71 -13.68 -15.83
C ALA A 855 -11.22 -13.57 -16.09
N HIS A 856 -11.94 -12.76 -15.31
CA HIS A 856 -13.41 -12.79 -15.24
C HIS A 856 -14.11 -11.45 -15.50
N GLN A 857 -13.37 -10.38 -15.79
CA GLN A 857 -13.88 -9.04 -16.08
C GLN A 857 -13.31 -8.56 -17.42
N GLY A 858 -13.49 -9.35 -18.48
CA GLY A 858 -12.90 -9.07 -19.78
C GLY A 858 -13.37 -7.76 -20.42
N LEU A 859 -14.52 -7.20 -20.03
CA LEU A 859 -14.90 -5.86 -20.48
C LEU A 859 -14.12 -4.73 -19.82
N GLY A 860 -13.44 -4.98 -18.70
CA GLY A 860 -12.71 -3.98 -17.94
C GLY A 860 -13.45 -3.35 -16.78
N ILE A 861 -14.71 -3.72 -16.62
CA ILE A 861 -15.67 -2.99 -15.79
C ILE A 861 -15.64 -3.52 -14.36
N THR A 862 -15.45 -2.60 -13.42
CA THR A 862 -15.40 -2.89 -11.97
C THR A 862 -16.52 -2.22 -11.18
N ASP A 863 -16.84 -2.76 -10.00
CA ASP A 863 -17.74 -2.15 -9.02
C ASP A 863 -16.99 -1.29 -7.98
N GLU A 864 -15.67 -1.19 -8.11
CA GLU A 864 -14.84 -0.34 -7.26
C GLU A 864 -15.13 1.16 -7.52
N PRO A 865 -15.36 1.97 -6.47
CA PRO A 865 -15.59 3.39 -6.62
C PRO A 865 -14.31 4.13 -7.02
N MET A 866 -14.49 5.22 -7.76
CA MET A 866 -13.44 6.15 -8.15
C MET A 866 -13.91 7.59 -7.92
N SER A 867 -13.01 8.46 -7.50
CA SER A 867 -13.27 9.89 -7.36
C SER A 867 -11.97 10.68 -7.56
N ASP A 868 -12.10 11.98 -7.69
CA ASP A 868 -10.99 12.90 -7.50
C ASP A 868 -10.60 12.96 -6.01
N PHE A 869 -9.31 13.18 -5.75
CA PHE A 869 -8.69 13.17 -4.43
C PHE A 869 -7.87 14.44 -4.23
N ASP A 870 -7.92 15.03 -3.04
CA ASP A 870 -7.17 16.24 -2.73
C ASP A 870 -5.74 15.91 -2.26
N ASP A 871 -4.85 15.82 -3.25
CA ASP A 871 -3.42 15.56 -3.04
C ASP A 871 -2.77 16.65 -2.20
N VAL A 872 -3.09 17.92 -2.47
CA VAL A 872 -2.45 19.06 -1.79
C VAL A 872 -2.79 19.02 -0.32
N LYS A 873 -4.07 18.77 0.02
CA LYS A 873 -4.50 18.57 1.39
C LYS A 873 -3.79 17.38 2.03
N ARG A 874 -3.72 16.22 1.34
CA ARG A 874 -3.04 15.01 1.84
C ARG A 874 -1.56 15.26 2.12
N ILE A 875 -0.85 15.93 1.22
CA ILE A 875 0.55 16.34 1.44
C ILE A 875 0.64 17.22 2.69
N SER A 876 -0.23 18.23 2.82
CA SER A 876 -0.13 19.18 3.93
C SER A 876 -0.52 18.60 5.28
N GLU A 877 -1.53 17.73 5.35
CA GLU A 877 -2.10 17.25 6.62
C GLU A 877 -1.52 15.91 7.07
N VAL A 878 -0.91 15.16 6.16
CA VAL A 878 -0.38 13.82 6.46
C VAL A 878 1.04 13.67 5.94
N GLY A 879 1.30 14.03 4.68
CA GLY A 879 2.62 13.89 4.08
C GLY A 879 3.70 14.58 4.90
N LEU A 880 3.64 15.91 4.97
CA LEU A 880 4.63 16.75 5.63
C LEU A 880 4.66 16.54 7.15
N ASN A 881 3.49 16.41 7.78
CA ASN A 881 3.36 16.09 9.21
C ASN A 881 4.10 14.81 9.64
N HIS A 882 4.44 13.92 8.69
CA HIS A 882 5.13 12.66 8.95
C HIS A 882 6.38 12.47 8.07
N SER A 883 6.78 13.50 7.33
CA SER A 883 7.88 13.44 6.35
C SER A 883 9.24 13.47 7.04
N ILE A 884 9.32 14.23 8.14
CA ILE A 884 10.46 14.44 9.02
C ILE A 884 10.05 13.91 10.39
N LEU A 885 10.86 13.06 11.01
CA LEU A 885 10.57 12.46 12.32
C LEU A 885 11.62 12.91 13.32
N TRP A 886 11.11 13.47 14.41
CA TRP A 886 11.79 14.40 15.30
C TRP A 886 13.04 13.87 16.01
N MET A 887 13.94 14.81 16.32
CA MET A 887 15.16 14.69 17.15
C MET A 887 15.05 15.71 18.30
N ALA A 888 15.59 15.45 19.50
CA ALA A 888 15.61 16.46 20.58
C ALA A 888 16.51 17.68 20.26
N PRO A 889 16.25 18.89 20.81
CA PRO A 889 17.06 20.07 20.57
C PRO A 889 18.45 19.94 21.22
N ALA A 890 19.47 20.52 20.57
CA ALA A 890 20.82 20.56 21.11
C ALA A 890 20.95 21.65 22.19
N LYS A 891 21.22 21.25 23.44
CA LYS A 891 21.87 22.13 24.43
C LYS A 891 23.32 22.42 24.03
#